data_AF-A0A935FT95-F1
#
_entry.id   AF-A0A935FT95-F1
#
_cell.length_a   1.000
_cell.length_b   1.000
_cell.length_c   1.000
_cell.angle_alpha   90.00
_cell.angle_beta   90.00
_cell.angle_gamma   90.00
#
_symmetry.space_group_name_H-M   'P 1'
#
loop_
_entity.id
_entity.type
_entity.pdbx_description
1 polymer ?
#
loop_
_entity_poly.entity_id
_entity_poly.type
_entity_poly.pdbx_seq_one_letter_code
_entity_poly.pdbx_strand_id
1 'polypeptide(L)'
;MKSFNPIIFIVLFALLIIAGKTQSQDIMLRSQNGDKSMNLKDASRNVFNPVRVFSKTDEENNSVPGNPDNNQSWKLYEDFEAVTFPPAGWSVTSGTTMWQQANTSAFGIGNYSASYDNYSCYYISNTIYSSSFTATVAGDKFIFDVAYAPGGDSLNLYFDNLDIYYYDSVSSSYIFLTQISGDSLKTAPPSFYPFLPNGTQWKKITVDLPVNSTGILLQAIENCGNNLYVDNIRVGQESPAPLLFEDFSSSFPPPNWYSEPYWQFDTISAFGIGYGSVMNNRFYSCGNPNGYLTTSSFPAVDNGAELIFDYAYAPIDYSFFGDLQIYGTSDGGMNFGLIATISGDPNGGQLVTSPPTTNYFIPTNSEWANISVGIPAGTTQLKFTLTNFCSNNLYLDNITVNNNSVNNGYDASVKAVWSKSKLPLGFGVPDTISADIFNNSLVPVDSLMVYLQITGANNYTDSVEVSLSGNSGANVRFNPIQPVMNGLSTVTVTVGNDLNNSNNSKSVLLLANPDTYRYADSVCCNSAIAYIETGSFLNKYRMNGTGQVTKVKMKVYNDPGNVGQIYHGVVLDAAGNLLGRSKDFKLKASDANTILTFNITDPKPILFSNSEFYAGVLQTMNIGDLSFVLSTNTDYDLPARPQGSYFADAGPVGSNLIPTEVNYTLTDFMIEAVASAQLSVDAGVSDIGPKFEQYFSTNTITPQGKVFNSGTTNATFNVTRTISPGGYTSTKTVSNLAPGSNAIVTFDPWTFSASPTYDYTVRDTVILSGDGNTSNNAMSESLTPRIAKQLCVLWQTKADRDSLIRAINADGRFANNFDTVRINYTGSLRPWNIVFGLLKNSGDYSSWMRDSMKSYLDNSTPLNKKSLLLFADKLQLFNDPIGYRATPEDSVFFRQYLKSMTINDDWVGSVPSSGNRFRGVGAFSGISQDSLYVEIPNHPGFIKPVNGGTPAFKPRSVLSNGNDSCNAVCFFGANYNSFLMTNRFSYLRASSGSSMSLGPLNVYVKTIDWIQGITTSNTLNLTAYTEGFYSAGSNLMIPDTVKVILRNSSAPYAIVDSAKAVLSATGTAALIFNNAANNTPYFIQMIHRNSIETWSASPQSFTGGILNFSFASSFLQAFGNNLIQIDNSPIRFGIFGGDTNQDGTVDATDVSAIDNDAANFAGGYVATDLTGDEFVDATDFAIADNNAANFCECGKTVRRN
;
A
#
# COMPACT_ATOMS: atom_id res chain seq x y z
N MET A 1 52.72 7.94 14.08
CA MET A 1 53.48 7.74 12.83
C MET A 1 53.07 6.41 12.22
N LYS A 2 52.53 6.46 11.00
CA LYS A 2 52.43 5.42 9.97
C LYS A 2 51.73 4.08 10.29
N SER A 3 50.50 4.00 9.74
CA SER A 3 49.88 2.90 8.98
C SER A 3 49.78 1.50 9.59
N PHE A 4 48.56 0.99 9.79
CA PHE A 4 48.06 -0.29 9.24
C PHE A 4 46.54 -0.49 9.54
N ASN A 5 45.73 -0.46 8.46
CA ASN A 5 44.43 -1.10 8.13
C ASN A 5 43.30 -1.36 9.18
N PRO A 6 42.04 -0.90 8.94
CA PRO A 6 40.83 -1.42 9.57
C PRO A 6 39.90 -2.15 8.58
N ILE A 7 39.94 -3.49 8.53
CA ILE A 7 38.96 -4.36 7.81
C ILE A 7 38.30 -5.37 8.78
N ILE A 8 38.21 -5.06 10.08
CA ILE A 8 37.66 -6.01 11.08
C ILE A 8 36.56 -5.37 11.96
N PHE A 9 35.77 -4.42 11.43
CA PHE A 9 34.60 -3.90 12.15
C PHE A 9 33.33 -3.69 11.31
N ILE A 10 33.31 -4.10 10.02
CA ILE A 10 32.15 -3.93 9.11
C ILE A 10 31.52 -5.27 8.68
N VAL A 11 31.98 -6.42 9.20
CA VAL A 11 31.42 -7.74 8.81
C VAL A 11 30.33 -8.24 9.78
N LEU A 12 30.19 -7.67 10.98
CA LEU A 12 29.16 -8.12 11.94
C LEU A 12 27.80 -7.39 11.84
N PHE A 13 27.67 -6.35 11.02
CA PHE A 13 26.40 -5.64 10.82
C PHE A 13 25.73 -5.90 9.45
N ALA A 14 26.40 -6.66 8.57
CA ALA A 14 25.89 -7.01 7.24
C ALA A 14 25.24 -8.41 7.18
N LEU A 15 25.17 -9.13 8.30
CA LEU A 15 24.65 -10.51 8.36
C LEU A 15 23.28 -10.63 9.09
N LEU A 16 22.64 -9.52 9.45
CA LEU A 16 21.31 -9.53 10.09
C LEU A 16 20.18 -8.87 9.26
N ILE A 17 20.41 -8.54 7.98
CA ILE A 17 19.38 -7.99 7.09
C ILE A 17 19.43 -8.66 5.70
N ILE A 18 19.61 -9.98 5.64
CA ILE A 18 19.28 -10.81 4.46
C ILE A 18 18.81 -12.19 4.95
N ALA A 19 17.61 -12.25 5.53
CA ALA A 19 16.88 -13.49 5.74
C ALA A 19 15.38 -13.19 5.58
N GLY A 20 14.86 -13.37 4.38
CA GLY A 20 13.45 -13.11 4.07
C GLY A 20 13.20 -12.83 2.59
N LYS A 21 13.73 -13.68 1.70
CA LYS A 21 13.28 -13.86 0.30
C LYS A 21 14.05 -15.01 -0.34
N THR A 22 13.66 -16.24 -0.05
CA THR A 22 13.97 -17.40 -0.87
C THR A 22 12.80 -17.62 -1.84
N GLN A 23 12.90 -17.06 -3.04
CA GLN A 23 12.27 -17.68 -4.22
C GLN A 23 13.33 -18.55 -4.89
N SER A 24 12.98 -19.81 -5.14
CA SER A 24 13.85 -20.81 -5.76
C SER A 24 14.35 -20.32 -7.12
N GLN A 25 15.67 -20.20 -7.27
CA GLN A 25 16.28 -20.28 -8.60
C GLN A 25 16.65 -21.73 -8.86
N ASP A 26 16.06 -22.31 -9.90
CA ASP A 26 16.46 -23.61 -10.44
C ASP A 26 17.92 -23.54 -10.89
N ILE A 27 18.78 -24.26 -10.15
CA ILE A 27 20.11 -24.61 -10.60
C ILE A 27 19.95 -25.72 -11.64
N MET A 28 20.19 -25.39 -12.90
CA MET A 28 20.30 -26.35 -14.00
C MET A 28 21.50 -27.29 -13.77
N LEU A 29 21.27 -28.43 -13.11
CA LEU A 29 22.17 -29.58 -13.18
C LEU A 29 21.88 -30.35 -14.46
N ARG A 30 22.82 -30.27 -15.42
CA ARG A 30 22.82 -31.15 -16.60
C ARG A 30 23.09 -32.58 -16.15
N SER A 31 22.09 -33.44 -16.25
CA SER A 31 22.25 -34.90 -16.23
C SER A 31 22.26 -35.41 -17.67
N GLN A 32 23.35 -36.09 -18.06
CA GLN A 32 23.40 -36.88 -19.30
C GLN A 32 22.69 -38.21 -19.09
N ASN A 33 21.88 -38.59 -20.09
CA ASN A 33 21.29 -39.89 -20.41
C ASN A 33 19.84 -40.16 -19.96
N GLY A 34 18.96 -40.26 -20.97
CA GLY A 34 17.88 -41.26 -21.00
C GLY A 34 16.45 -40.70 -20.97
N ASP A 35 15.78 -40.73 -22.11
CA ASP A 35 14.43 -40.24 -22.36
C ASP A 35 13.33 -40.70 -21.37
N LYS A 36 12.42 -39.77 -21.05
CA LYS A 36 10.95 -39.98 -21.15
C LYS A 36 10.26 -38.63 -21.24
N SER A 37 9.62 -38.38 -22.37
CA SER A 37 8.80 -37.20 -22.66
C SER A 37 7.49 -37.25 -21.86
N MET A 38 7.12 -36.12 -21.24
CA MET A 38 5.73 -35.87 -20.84
C MET A 38 5.27 -34.55 -21.47
N ASN A 39 4.30 -34.66 -22.37
CA ASN A 39 3.66 -33.55 -23.06
C ASN A 39 2.82 -32.73 -22.07
N LEU A 40 3.14 -31.45 -21.92
CA LEU A 40 2.30 -30.46 -21.25
C LEU A 40 1.32 -29.84 -22.25
N LYS A 41 0.18 -30.50 -22.48
CA LYS A 41 -1.03 -29.89 -23.02
C LYS A 41 -2.25 -30.59 -22.44
N ASP A 42 -2.88 -29.93 -21.48
CA ASP A 42 -4.30 -29.98 -21.10
C ASP A 42 -4.47 -29.84 -19.58
N ALA A 43 -4.38 -28.60 -19.09
CA ALA A 43 -4.84 -28.22 -17.76
C ALA A 43 -5.77 -27.01 -17.86
N SER A 44 -6.91 -27.21 -18.52
CA SER A 44 -8.05 -26.29 -18.43
C SER A 44 -9.34 -27.10 -18.49
N ARG A 45 -9.91 -27.41 -17.30
CA ARG A 45 -11.34 -27.63 -16.98
C ARG A 45 -11.45 -28.45 -15.69
N ASN A 46 -11.63 -27.77 -14.57
CA ASN A 46 -12.21 -28.38 -13.37
C ASN A 46 -13.62 -27.81 -13.17
N VAL A 47 -14.61 -28.60 -13.56
CA VAL A 47 -16.01 -28.49 -13.11
C VAL A 47 -16.34 -29.80 -12.41
N PHE A 48 -16.59 -29.69 -11.10
CA PHE A 48 -17.34 -30.56 -10.17
C PHE A 48 -17.35 -32.09 -10.31
N ASN A 49 -16.89 -32.81 -9.27
CA ASN A 49 -17.76 -33.55 -8.34
C ASN A 49 -16.97 -34.01 -7.09
N PRO A 50 -17.52 -33.98 -5.85
CA PRO A 50 -16.82 -34.42 -4.65
C PRO A 50 -16.97 -35.94 -4.52
N VAL A 51 -15.96 -36.67 -5.00
CA VAL A 51 -15.78 -38.09 -4.66
C VAL A 51 -14.55 -38.15 -3.77
N ARG A 52 -14.79 -38.40 -2.47
CA ARG A 52 -13.76 -38.83 -1.52
C ARG A 52 -13.06 -40.05 -2.12
N VAL A 53 -11.78 -39.90 -2.44
CA VAL A 53 -10.87 -41.04 -2.60
C VAL A 53 -9.87 -40.92 -1.47
N PHE A 54 -10.07 -41.78 -0.47
CA PHE A 54 -9.09 -42.08 0.56
C PHE A 54 -7.83 -42.63 -0.12
N SER A 55 -6.69 -41.97 0.07
CA SER A 55 -5.39 -42.63 -0.07
C SER A 55 -5.03 -43.22 1.29
N LYS A 56 -5.14 -44.54 1.41
CA LYS A 56 -4.56 -45.32 2.50
C LYS A 56 -3.05 -45.09 2.55
N THR A 57 -2.57 -44.54 3.65
CA THR A 57 -1.57 -45.13 4.56
C THR A 57 -1.49 -44.22 5.79
N ASP A 58 -1.41 -44.84 6.97
CA ASP A 58 -1.46 -44.27 8.32
C ASP A 58 -2.88 -44.30 8.95
N GLU A 59 -3.48 -45.49 8.93
CA GLU A 59 -4.49 -45.91 9.91
C GLU A 59 -3.74 -46.31 11.19
N GLU A 60 -3.71 -45.43 12.20
CA GLU A 60 -3.66 -45.73 13.66
C GLU A 60 -3.48 -44.42 14.44
N ASN A 61 -4.60 -43.75 14.71
CA ASN A 61 -4.87 -42.91 15.88
C ASN A 61 -6.31 -42.40 15.77
N ASN A 62 -7.25 -43.35 15.78
CA ASN A 62 -8.64 -43.03 16.07
C ASN A 62 -8.73 -42.80 17.58
N SER A 63 -8.78 -41.53 17.97
CA SER A 63 -9.15 -41.12 19.32
C SER A 63 -10.58 -41.58 19.61
N VAL A 64 -10.70 -42.61 20.45
CA VAL A 64 -11.97 -42.96 21.10
C VAL A 64 -12.19 -41.94 22.24
N PRO A 65 -13.29 -41.18 22.24
CA PRO A 65 -13.64 -40.30 23.37
C PRO A 65 -14.05 -41.17 24.56
N GLY A 66 -13.43 -40.97 25.72
CA GLY A 66 -13.83 -41.65 26.97
C GLY A 66 -12.70 -42.13 27.89
N ASN A 67 -11.42 -41.95 27.53
CA ASN A 67 -10.30 -42.26 28.43
C ASN A 67 -9.64 -40.97 28.95
N PRO A 68 -9.68 -40.66 30.26
CA PRO A 68 -9.09 -39.45 30.83
C PRO A 68 -7.55 -39.37 30.67
N ASP A 69 -6.89 -40.46 30.26
CA ASP A 69 -5.43 -40.51 30.07
C ASP A 69 -4.96 -40.15 28.64
N ASN A 70 -5.88 -39.96 27.68
CA ASN A 70 -5.53 -39.79 26.26
C ASN A 70 -5.17 -38.35 25.86
N ASN A 71 -5.20 -37.40 26.79
CA ASN A 71 -4.89 -35.99 26.54
C ASN A 71 -3.49 -35.56 27.00
N GLN A 72 -2.60 -36.53 27.24
CA GLN A 72 -1.22 -36.27 27.67
C GLN A 72 -0.22 -36.60 26.57
N SER A 73 0.77 -35.72 26.36
CA SER A 73 1.94 -36.03 25.54
C SER A 73 2.87 -36.98 26.32
N TRP A 74 2.50 -38.26 26.37
CA TRP A 74 3.37 -39.29 26.94
C TRP A 74 4.70 -39.31 26.20
N LYS A 75 5.81 -39.43 26.93
CA LYS A 75 7.16 -39.51 26.33
C LYS A 75 7.33 -40.78 25.50
N LEU A 76 6.68 -41.85 25.94
CA LEU A 76 6.49 -43.11 25.23
C LEU A 76 5.04 -43.51 25.42
N TYR A 77 4.36 -43.92 24.34
CA TYR A 77 3.06 -44.58 24.37
C TYR A 77 3.07 -45.71 23.34
N GLU A 78 2.68 -46.91 23.76
CA GLU A 78 2.56 -48.08 22.90
C GLU A 78 1.41 -48.97 23.39
N ASP A 79 0.44 -49.22 22.52
CA ASP A 79 -0.73 -50.07 22.78
C ASP A 79 -0.71 -51.39 21.97
N PHE A 80 0.35 -51.64 21.18
CA PHE A 80 0.55 -52.85 20.40
C PHE A 80 -0.56 -53.18 19.38
N GLU A 81 -1.36 -52.19 19.00
CA GLU A 81 -2.47 -52.37 18.05
C GLU A 81 -2.02 -52.46 16.58
N ALA A 82 -0.76 -52.09 16.31
CA ALA A 82 -0.15 -52.14 14.99
C ALA A 82 -0.18 -53.54 14.36
N VAL A 83 -0.54 -53.63 13.09
CA VAL A 83 -0.56 -54.90 12.32
C VAL A 83 0.81 -55.58 12.15
N THR A 84 1.90 -54.94 12.57
CA THR A 84 3.27 -55.46 12.53
C THR A 84 3.88 -55.54 13.92
N PHE A 85 4.40 -56.71 14.30
CA PHE A 85 5.07 -56.94 15.59
C PHE A 85 6.55 -57.33 15.41
N PRO A 86 7.49 -56.75 16.19
CA PRO A 86 7.27 -55.64 17.11
C PRO A 86 6.89 -54.34 16.35
N PRO A 87 6.16 -53.40 17.01
CA PRO A 87 5.78 -52.13 16.41
C PRO A 87 6.98 -51.27 15.94
N ALA A 88 6.71 -50.23 15.15
CA ALA A 88 7.75 -49.38 14.61
C ALA A 88 8.63 -48.77 15.74
N GLY A 89 9.95 -48.95 15.65
CA GLY A 89 10.90 -48.47 16.65
C GLY A 89 11.10 -49.40 17.86
N TRP A 90 10.22 -50.40 18.04
CA TRP A 90 10.42 -51.48 19.00
C TRP A 90 11.25 -52.61 18.39
N SER A 91 11.97 -53.33 19.23
CA SER A 91 12.74 -54.51 18.77
C SER A 91 12.75 -55.60 19.82
N VAL A 92 12.93 -56.85 19.39
CA VAL A 92 13.12 -58.01 20.26
C VAL A 92 14.52 -58.57 20.03
N THR A 93 15.03 -59.36 20.99
CA THR A 93 16.34 -60.03 20.82
C THR A 93 16.41 -60.81 19.50
N SER A 94 17.45 -60.59 18.70
CA SER A 94 17.57 -61.19 17.36
C SER A 94 17.62 -62.73 17.41
N GLY A 95 16.74 -63.38 16.65
CA GLY A 95 16.76 -64.83 16.45
C GLY A 95 15.75 -65.65 17.25
N THR A 96 14.78 -65.01 17.94
CA THR A 96 13.73 -65.71 18.71
C THR A 96 12.31 -65.20 18.38
N THR A 97 11.30 -66.08 18.53
CA THR A 97 9.86 -65.80 18.23
C THR A 97 8.99 -65.76 19.49
N MET A 98 9.56 -65.53 20.67
CA MET A 98 8.86 -65.74 21.95
C MET A 98 8.07 -64.52 22.44
N TRP A 99 8.54 -63.30 22.16
CA TRP A 99 7.68 -62.12 22.21
C TRP A 99 6.87 -62.09 20.91
N GLN A 100 5.55 -62.04 21.02
CA GLN A 100 4.64 -62.06 19.89
C GLN A 100 3.39 -61.22 20.19
N GLN A 101 2.73 -60.72 19.15
CA GLN A 101 1.43 -60.11 19.28
C GLN A 101 0.37 -61.15 19.61
N ALA A 102 -0.50 -60.86 20.57
CA ALA A 102 -1.64 -61.69 20.92
C ALA A 102 -2.96 -60.99 20.56
N ASN A 103 -3.97 -61.75 20.15
CA ASN A 103 -5.31 -61.23 19.81
C ASN A 103 -6.19 -61.03 21.06
N THR A 104 -5.66 -60.30 22.03
CA THR A 104 -6.35 -59.90 23.27
C THR A 104 -5.73 -58.59 23.71
N SER A 105 -6.52 -57.71 24.33
CA SER A 105 -6.07 -56.39 24.75
C SER A 105 -6.53 -56.08 26.17
N ALA A 106 -5.83 -55.18 26.83
CA ALA A 106 -6.09 -54.78 28.19
C ALA A 106 -7.51 -54.27 28.40
N PHE A 107 -8.14 -54.76 29.46
CA PHE A 107 -9.52 -54.41 29.85
C PHE A 107 -10.60 -54.67 28.78
N GLY A 108 -10.28 -55.40 27.70
CA GLY A 108 -11.18 -55.65 26.59
C GLY A 108 -11.35 -54.46 25.63
N ILE A 109 -10.44 -53.48 25.67
CA ILE A 109 -10.46 -52.28 24.82
C ILE A 109 -9.23 -52.33 23.91
N GLY A 110 -9.44 -52.64 22.63
CA GLY A 110 -8.35 -52.92 21.68
C GLY A 110 -8.47 -54.33 21.12
N ASN A 111 -7.62 -54.69 20.16
CA ASN A 111 -7.58 -56.01 19.54
C ASN A 111 -6.31 -56.79 19.91
N TYR A 112 -5.24 -56.10 20.29
CA TYR A 112 -3.92 -56.70 20.39
C TYR A 112 -3.17 -56.33 21.69
N SER A 113 -2.17 -57.13 22.03
CA SER A 113 -1.21 -56.87 23.11
C SER A 113 0.11 -57.58 22.82
N ALA A 114 1.17 -57.23 23.55
CA ALA A 114 2.42 -57.98 23.52
C ALA A 114 2.36 -59.16 24.50
N SER A 115 2.65 -60.36 24.02
CA SER A 115 2.69 -61.57 24.84
C SER A 115 4.05 -62.25 24.80
N TYR A 116 4.39 -62.91 25.90
CA TYR A 116 5.55 -63.76 26.03
C TYR A 116 5.14 -65.19 26.40
N ASP A 117 5.59 -66.17 25.62
CA ASP A 117 5.34 -67.59 25.88
C ASP A 117 6.30 -68.14 26.95
N ASN A 118 5.90 -68.06 28.23
CA ASN A 118 6.53 -68.83 29.30
C ASN A 118 5.93 -70.25 29.44
N TYR A 119 4.75 -70.51 28.88
CA TYR A 119 4.06 -71.79 29.07
C TYR A 119 4.84 -72.97 28.49
N SER A 120 5.47 -72.76 27.33
CA SER A 120 6.23 -73.81 26.63
C SER A 120 7.54 -74.23 27.33
N CYS A 121 7.93 -73.52 28.40
CA CYS A 121 9.11 -73.74 29.22
C CYS A 121 10.43 -73.97 28.47
N TYR A 122 10.85 -72.96 27.71
CA TYR A 122 12.10 -73.00 26.94
C TYR A 122 13.36 -72.66 27.75
N TYR A 123 13.25 -72.26 29.02
CA TYR A 123 14.35 -71.85 29.91
C TYR A 123 15.29 -70.78 29.33
N ILE A 124 14.74 -69.88 28.52
CA ILE A 124 15.48 -68.78 27.90
C ILE A 124 14.75 -67.47 28.18
N SER A 125 15.49 -66.50 28.74
CA SER A 125 14.99 -65.14 28.96
C SER A 125 15.22 -64.30 27.71
N ASN A 126 14.19 -63.62 27.23
CA ASN A 126 14.30 -62.72 26.07
C ASN A 126 13.81 -61.32 26.41
N THR A 127 14.30 -60.37 25.63
CA THR A 127 14.05 -58.96 25.85
C THR A 127 13.22 -58.37 24.72
N ILE A 128 12.35 -57.43 25.10
CA ILE A 128 11.74 -56.47 24.19
C ILE A 128 12.22 -55.06 24.58
N TYR A 129 12.67 -54.30 23.59
CA TYR A 129 13.20 -52.95 23.70
C TYR A 129 12.15 -51.97 23.19
N SER A 130 11.87 -50.94 23.98
CA SER A 130 11.02 -49.84 23.56
C SER A 130 11.64 -49.04 22.43
N SER A 131 10.80 -48.32 21.70
CA SER A 131 11.28 -47.14 20.97
C SER A 131 11.93 -46.15 21.93
N SER A 132 12.90 -45.39 21.42
CA SER A 132 13.56 -44.33 22.19
C SER A 132 12.60 -43.18 22.46
N PHE A 133 12.64 -42.61 23.66
CA PHE A 133 11.84 -41.44 24.05
C PHE A 133 12.70 -40.31 24.64
N THR A 134 12.12 -39.12 24.75
CA THR A 134 12.78 -37.95 25.36
C THR A 134 13.16 -38.23 26.82
N ALA A 135 14.32 -37.72 27.26
CA ALA A 135 14.86 -37.94 28.60
C ALA A 135 13.82 -37.71 29.72
N THR A 136 13.72 -38.65 30.65
CA THR A 136 12.85 -38.53 31.83
C THR A 136 13.31 -37.42 32.78
N VAL A 137 12.34 -36.80 33.46
CA VAL A 137 12.53 -35.80 34.52
C VAL A 137 12.03 -36.35 35.85
N ALA A 138 12.32 -35.64 36.95
CA ALA A 138 11.90 -36.09 38.28
C ALA A 138 10.37 -36.19 38.36
N GLY A 139 9.87 -37.36 38.77
CA GLY A 139 8.43 -37.65 38.87
C GLY A 139 7.84 -38.45 37.69
N ASP A 140 8.59 -38.65 36.61
CA ASP A 140 8.16 -39.55 35.52
C ASP A 140 8.10 -41.01 35.99
N LYS A 141 7.11 -41.74 35.47
CA LYS A 141 6.84 -43.14 35.78
C LYS A 141 6.79 -43.97 34.50
N PHE A 142 7.13 -45.24 34.61
CA PHE A 142 6.84 -46.29 33.64
C PHE A 142 5.56 -46.99 34.06
N ILE A 143 4.57 -47.00 33.18
CA ILE A 143 3.23 -47.53 33.44
C ILE A 143 2.89 -48.53 32.35
N PHE A 144 2.30 -49.66 32.71
CA PHE A 144 1.83 -50.64 31.73
C PHE A 144 0.74 -51.52 32.35
N ASP A 145 -0.11 -52.08 31.50
CA ASP A 145 -1.08 -53.08 31.89
C ASP A 145 -0.49 -54.48 31.72
N VAL A 146 -0.85 -55.39 32.63
CA VAL A 146 -0.34 -56.76 32.63
C VAL A 146 -1.43 -57.78 32.92
N ALA A 147 -1.35 -58.93 32.26
CA ALA A 147 -2.10 -60.13 32.61
C ALA A 147 -1.18 -61.36 32.69
N TYR A 148 -1.36 -62.17 33.73
CA TYR A 148 -0.51 -63.32 34.04
C TYR A 148 -1.21 -64.29 35.00
N ALA A 149 -1.03 -65.58 34.75
CA ALA A 149 -1.42 -66.67 35.64
C ALA A 149 -0.20 -67.55 35.96
N PRO A 150 -0.01 -68.02 37.20
CA PRO A 150 1.03 -69.00 37.48
C PRO A 150 0.78 -70.33 36.75
N GLY A 151 1.83 -71.01 36.35
CA GLY A 151 1.74 -72.39 35.87
C GLY A 151 1.40 -73.33 37.03
N GLY A 152 0.48 -74.27 36.82
CA GLY A 152 0.15 -75.32 37.79
C GLY A 152 -1.19 -75.19 38.50
N ASP A 153 -1.26 -75.60 39.77
CA ASP A 153 -2.47 -75.56 40.61
C ASP A 153 -2.21 -74.85 41.95
N SER A 154 -3.21 -74.83 42.84
CA SER A 154 -3.10 -74.17 44.15
C SER A 154 -2.03 -74.76 45.08
N LEU A 155 -1.43 -75.92 44.77
CA LEU A 155 -0.44 -76.61 45.60
C LEU A 155 0.96 -76.63 44.96
N ASN A 156 1.07 -76.60 43.63
CA ASN A 156 2.33 -76.54 42.89
C ASN A 156 2.30 -75.36 41.91
N LEU A 157 2.92 -74.25 42.31
CA LEU A 157 2.94 -73.00 41.55
C LEU A 157 4.30 -72.76 40.93
N TYR A 158 4.30 -72.49 39.63
CA TYR A 158 5.47 -72.03 38.88
C TYR A 158 5.26 -70.57 38.49
N PHE A 159 6.23 -69.72 38.86
CA PHE A 159 6.16 -68.27 38.70
C PHE A 159 7.28 -67.76 37.81
N ASP A 160 6.91 -67.14 36.70
CA ASP A 160 7.80 -66.31 35.90
C ASP A 160 7.88 -64.90 36.50
N ASN A 161 8.99 -64.20 36.27
CA ASN A 161 9.18 -62.83 36.70
C ASN A 161 9.38 -61.89 35.49
N LEU A 162 9.27 -60.59 35.71
CA LEU A 162 9.55 -59.57 34.70
C LEU A 162 10.61 -58.60 35.23
N ASP A 163 11.79 -58.62 34.63
CA ASP A 163 12.85 -57.66 34.93
C ASP A 163 12.69 -56.42 34.04
N ILE A 164 12.78 -55.24 34.65
CA ILE A 164 12.67 -53.95 33.99
C ILE A 164 14.02 -53.26 34.03
N TYR A 165 14.48 -52.80 32.87
CA TYR A 165 15.69 -52.02 32.70
C TYR A 165 15.32 -50.68 32.05
N TYR A 166 16.13 -49.66 32.33
CA TYR A 166 16.02 -48.35 31.69
C TYR A 166 17.32 -48.00 31.00
N TYR A 167 17.25 -47.29 29.87
CA TYR A 167 18.43 -46.81 29.15
C TYR A 167 18.85 -45.46 29.71
N ASP A 168 19.93 -45.44 30.48
CA ASP A 168 20.53 -44.21 30.96
C ASP A 168 21.33 -43.56 29.84
N SER A 169 20.82 -42.43 29.34
CA SER A 169 21.45 -41.66 28.27
C SER A 169 22.85 -41.13 28.64
N VAL A 170 23.14 -40.99 29.94
CA VAL A 170 24.44 -40.51 30.42
C VAL A 170 25.50 -41.61 30.33
N SER A 171 25.22 -42.80 30.87
CA SER A 171 26.13 -43.95 30.80
C SER A 171 26.04 -44.71 29.47
N SER A 172 25.09 -44.37 28.60
CA SER A 172 24.82 -45.02 27.30
C SER A 172 24.59 -46.53 27.42
N SER A 173 23.95 -46.97 28.50
CA SER A 173 23.75 -48.39 28.82
C SER A 173 22.38 -48.67 29.44
N TYR A 174 21.89 -49.90 29.29
CA TYR A 174 20.70 -50.37 30.01
C TYR A 174 21.09 -50.77 31.44
N ILE A 175 20.43 -50.14 32.41
CA ILE A 175 20.63 -50.35 33.85
C ILE A 175 19.40 -51.06 34.41
N PHE A 176 19.61 -52.10 35.24
CA PHE A 176 18.52 -52.80 35.93
C PHE A 176 17.79 -51.83 36.87
N LEU A 177 16.48 -51.71 36.69
CA LEU A 177 15.62 -50.85 37.50
C LEU A 177 15.00 -51.64 38.65
N THR A 178 14.27 -52.70 38.32
CA THR A 178 13.54 -53.52 39.29
C THR A 178 13.11 -54.84 38.68
N GLN A 179 12.79 -55.83 39.53
CA GLN A 179 12.14 -57.08 39.16
C GLN A 179 10.73 -57.09 39.73
N ILE A 180 9.74 -57.45 38.90
CA ILE A 180 8.39 -57.73 39.34
C ILE A 180 8.24 -59.24 39.47
N SER A 181 8.04 -59.71 40.70
CA SER A 181 7.87 -61.14 40.99
C SER A 181 6.57 -61.68 40.38
N GLY A 182 6.53 -62.96 40.01
CA GLY A 182 5.34 -63.59 39.45
C GLY A 182 4.11 -63.51 40.35
N ASP A 183 4.30 -63.46 41.67
CA ASP A 183 3.20 -63.23 42.61
C ASP A 183 2.63 -61.81 42.47
N SER A 184 3.51 -60.82 42.22
CA SER A 184 3.13 -59.44 41.92
C SER A 184 2.62 -59.25 40.50
N LEU A 185 2.84 -60.18 39.57
CA LEU A 185 2.28 -60.17 38.21
C LEU A 185 0.90 -60.85 38.15
N LYS A 186 0.61 -61.80 39.04
CA LYS A 186 -0.62 -62.61 39.07
C LYS A 186 -1.90 -61.77 39.01
N THR A 187 -2.76 -62.09 38.05
CA THR A 187 -4.09 -61.49 37.81
C THR A 187 -5.19 -62.55 37.67
N ALA A 188 -4.82 -63.81 37.44
CA ALA A 188 -5.75 -64.93 37.35
C ALA A 188 -5.30 -66.13 38.21
N PRO A 189 -6.20 -67.09 38.50
CA PRO A 189 -5.84 -68.34 39.17
C PRO A 189 -4.82 -69.17 38.37
N PRO A 190 -4.05 -70.05 39.04
CA PRO A 190 -3.07 -70.92 38.37
C PRO A 190 -3.73 -71.86 37.35
N SER A 191 -3.01 -72.19 36.29
CA SER A 191 -3.49 -73.08 35.21
C SER A 191 -2.38 -73.99 34.67
N PHE A 192 -2.71 -75.25 34.40
CA PHE A 192 -1.88 -76.18 33.61
C PHE A 192 -2.07 -76.05 32.09
N TYR A 193 -3.04 -75.24 31.65
CA TYR A 193 -3.29 -74.91 30.24
C TYR A 193 -2.75 -73.52 29.91
N PRO A 194 -2.43 -73.23 28.63
CA PRO A 194 -1.99 -71.90 28.20
C PRO A 194 -2.99 -70.82 28.66
N PHE A 195 -2.49 -69.82 29.38
CA PHE A 195 -3.28 -68.72 29.88
C PHE A 195 -3.64 -67.78 28.72
N LEU A 196 -4.92 -67.41 28.62
CA LEU A 196 -5.46 -66.45 27.68
C LEU A 196 -6.34 -65.46 28.48
N PRO A 197 -5.93 -64.19 28.63
CA PRO A 197 -6.67 -63.24 29.46
C PRO A 197 -7.95 -62.77 28.79
N ASN A 198 -9.00 -62.61 29.59
CA ASN A 198 -10.17 -61.80 29.24
C ASN A 198 -10.07 -60.39 29.83
N GLY A 199 -10.96 -59.47 29.44
CA GLY A 199 -10.94 -58.07 29.86
C GLY A 199 -10.94 -57.84 31.39
N THR A 200 -11.40 -58.79 32.21
CA THR A 200 -11.39 -58.63 33.69
C THR A 200 -10.11 -59.12 34.37
N GLN A 201 -9.17 -59.68 33.61
CA GLN A 201 -7.96 -60.33 34.13
C GLN A 201 -6.69 -59.50 33.89
N TRP A 202 -6.84 -58.18 33.80
CA TRP A 202 -5.74 -57.24 33.60
C TRP A 202 -5.57 -56.36 34.83
N LYS A 203 -4.36 -55.87 35.06
CA LYS A 203 -4.07 -54.84 36.07
C LYS A 203 -3.01 -53.87 35.59
N LYS A 204 -3.08 -52.63 36.05
CA LYS A 204 -2.07 -51.60 35.83
C LYS A 204 -0.90 -51.78 36.81
N ILE A 205 0.33 -51.66 36.32
CA ILE A 205 1.56 -51.59 37.11
C ILE A 205 2.25 -50.26 36.83
N THR A 206 2.77 -49.65 37.90
CA THR A 206 3.47 -48.36 37.86
C THR A 206 4.82 -48.48 38.55
N VAL A 207 5.88 -48.00 37.89
CA VAL A 207 7.28 -48.04 38.37
C VAL A 207 7.90 -46.64 38.23
N ASP A 208 8.57 -46.16 39.27
CA ASP A 208 9.28 -44.87 39.21
C ASP A 208 10.50 -44.94 38.29
N LEU A 209 10.66 -43.94 37.41
CA LEU A 209 11.83 -43.83 36.55
C LEU A 209 12.83 -42.81 37.11
N PRO A 210 14.14 -43.11 37.08
CA PRO A 210 15.17 -42.11 37.33
C PRO A 210 15.20 -41.10 36.19
N VAL A 211 15.76 -39.91 36.46
CA VAL A 211 15.98 -38.87 35.43
C VAL A 211 16.97 -39.35 34.36
N ASN A 212 16.87 -38.80 33.15
CA ASN A 212 17.73 -39.11 32.00
C ASN A 212 17.56 -40.52 31.37
N SER A 213 16.49 -41.25 31.74
CA SER A 213 16.07 -42.45 31.01
C SER A 213 15.51 -42.09 29.64
N THR A 214 15.90 -42.82 28.60
CA THR A 214 15.44 -42.58 27.20
C THR A 214 14.99 -43.87 26.48
N GLY A 215 14.90 -44.99 27.20
CA GLY A 215 14.45 -46.27 26.67
C GLY A 215 14.07 -47.23 27.81
N ILE A 216 13.17 -48.16 27.55
CA ILE A 216 12.78 -49.24 28.48
C ILE A 216 13.10 -50.59 27.82
N LEU A 217 13.59 -51.52 28.62
CA LEU A 217 13.79 -52.91 28.22
C LEU A 217 13.06 -53.79 29.24
N LEU A 218 12.18 -54.65 28.72
CA LEU A 218 11.47 -55.67 29.50
C LEU A 218 12.09 -57.03 29.22
N GLN A 219 12.48 -57.74 30.28
CA GLN A 219 13.04 -59.08 30.19
C GLN A 219 12.15 -60.06 30.95
N ALA A 220 11.48 -60.94 30.22
CA ALA A 220 10.72 -62.03 30.84
C ALA A 220 11.68 -63.10 31.37
N ILE A 221 11.55 -63.43 32.65
CA ILE A 221 12.33 -64.44 33.35
C ILE A 221 11.48 -65.69 33.48
N GLU A 222 11.83 -66.68 32.66
CA GLU A 222 11.15 -67.96 32.52
C GLU A 222 11.50 -68.91 33.69
N ASN A 223 10.50 -69.51 34.34
CA ASN A 223 10.62 -70.57 35.35
C ASN A 223 9.47 -71.61 35.26
N CYS A 224 9.08 -71.99 34.04
CA CYS A 224 7.94 -72.83 33.69
C CYS A 224 6.56 -72.33 34.20
N GLY A 225 6.33 -71.01 34.28
CA GLY A 225 5.00 -70.51 34.61
C GLY A 225 4.04 -70.53 33.41
N ASN A 226 3.38 -69.43 33.11
CA ASN A 226 2.39 -69.35 32.04
C ASN A 226 2.54 -68.06 31.24
N ASN A 227 1.84 -67.94 30.11
CA ASN A 227 1.94 -66.79 29.21
C ASN A 227 1.77 -65.45 29.97
N LEU A 228 2.68 -64.51 29.71
CA LEU A 228 2.67 -63.16 30.26
C LEU A 228 2.23 -62.19 29.16
N TYR A 229 1.28 -61.32 29.45
CA TYR A 229 0.78 -60.31 28.52
C TYR A 229 1.06 -58.92 29.09
N VAL A 230 1.57 -58.01 28.26
CA VAL A 230 1.76 -56.60 28.57
C VAL A 230 1.12 -55.74 27.49
N ASP A 231 0.54 -54.63 27.91
CA ASP A 231 -0.23 -53.75 27.04
C ASP A 231 -0.21 -52.30 27.56
N ASN A 232 -0.63 -51.33 26.74
CA ASN A 232 -0.75 -49.91 27.12
C ASN A 232 0.49 -49.35 27.85
N ILE A 233 1.68 -49.54 27.28
CA ILE A 233 2.93 -49.05 27.85
C ILE A 233 3.02 -47.53 27.73
N ARG A 234 3.31 -46.85 28.84
CA ARG A 234 3.43 -45.38 28.92
C ARG A 234 4.63 -44.94 29.74
N VAL A 235 5.24 -43.82 29.35
CA VAL A 235 6.27 -43.11 30.14
C VAL A 235 5.93 -41.64 30.27
N GLY A 236 5.77 -41.15 31.51
CA GLY A 236 5.45 -39.74 31.80
C GLY A 236 4.89 -39.53 33.20
N GLN A 237 4.28 -38.37 33.45
CA GLN A 237 3.59 -38.05 34.71
C GLN A 237 2.08 -38.18 34.53
N GLU A 238 1.41 -38.98 35.36
CA GLU A 238 -0.06 -39.02 35.39
C GLU A 238 -0.63 -37.65 35.81
N SER A 239 -1.78 -37.27 35.24
CA SER A 239 -2.51 -36.06 35.64
C SER A 239 -2.94 -36.22 37.10
N PRO A 240 -2.94 -35.14 37.90
CA PRO A 240 -3.53 -35.22 39.23
C PRO A 240 -5.01 -35.58 39.09
N ALA A 241 -5.47 -36.49 39.96
CA ALA A 241 -6.86 -36.93 39.96
C ALA A 241 -7.81 -35.73 40.15
N PRO A 242 -8.98 -35.73 39.47
CA PRO A 242 -9.99 -34.68 39.63
C PRO A 242 -10.42 -34.57 41.09
N LEU A 243 -10.71 -33.35 41.56
CA LEU A 243 -11.23 -33.11 42.91
C LEU A 243 -12.64 -33.64 43.12
N LEU A 244 -13.39 -33.77 42.02
CA LEU A 244 -14.70 -34.39 41.93
C LEU A 244 -14.82 -35.02 40.55
N PHE A 245 -15.30 -36.26 40.48
CA PHE A 245 -15.71 -36.92 39.25
C PHE A 245 -16.94 -37.77 39.52
N GLU A 246 -17.99 -37.59 38.74
CA GLU A 246 -19.23 -38.35 38.81
C GLU A 246 -19.80 -38.59 37.42
N ASP A 247 -19.94 -39.86 37.04
CA ASP A 247 -20.45 -40.35 35.76
C ASP A 247 -21.83 -41.02 35.89
N PHE A 248 -22.45 -40.96 37.08
CA PHE A 248 -23.76 -41.51 37.40
C PHE A 248 -23.93 -43.01 37.10
N SER A 249 -22.83 -43.77 37.01
CA SER A 249 -22.84 -45.20 36.65
C SER A 249 -23.26 -46.14 37.79
N SER A 250 -23.48 -45.60 39.00
CA SER A 250 -23.71 -46.37 40.22
C SER A 250 -25.14 -46.23 40.79
N SER A 251 -25.28 -45.70 42.00
CA SER A 251 -26.57 -45.44 42.66
C SER A 251 -26.97 -43.97 42.51
N PHE A 252 -28.28 -43.68 42.41
CA PHE A 252 -28.77 -42.31 42.36
C PHE A 252 -29.65 -41.93 43.58
N PRO A 253 -29.42 -40.76 44.21
CA PRO A 253 -28.27 -39.88 43.99
C PRO A 253 -26.96 -40.58 44.37
N PRO A 254 -25.82 -40.19 43.77
CA PRO A 254 -24.53 -40.75 44.13
C PRO A 254 -24.19 -40.57 45.62
N PRO A 255 -23.30 -41.40 46.19
CA PRO A 255 -22.90 -41.27 47.59
C PRO A 255 -22.47 -39.84 47.93
N ASN A 256 -23.09 -39.27 48.98
CA ASN A 256 -22.87 -37.89 49.45
C ASN A 256 -23.33 -36.77 48.51
N TRP A 257 -24.05 -37.08 47.44
CA TRP A 257 -24.80 -36.10 46.66
C TRP A 257 -26.21 -35.93 47.23
N TYR A 258 -26.78 -34.75 47.05
CA TYR A 258 -28.14 -34.45 47.48
C TYR A 258 -28.97 -34.01 46.28
N SER A 259 -30.13 -34.65 46.10
CA SER A 259 -31.04 -34.41 44.98
C SER A 259 -32.43 -34.07 45.51
N GLU A 260 -32.95 -32.93 45.08
CA GLU A 260 -34.34 -32.51 45.31
C GLU A 260 -35.26 -32.99 44.17
N PRO A 261 -36.60 -32.83 44.27
CA PRO A 261 -37.53 -33.23 43.22
C PRO A 261 -37.12 -32.73 41.82
N TYR A 262 -37.46 -33.52 40.80
CA TYR A 262 -37.17 -33.35 39.37
C TYR A 262 -35.80 -33.83 38.88
N TRP A 263 -34.78 -33.94 39.74
CA TRP A 263 -33.52 -34.56 39.37
C TRP A 263 -33.59 -36.07 39.63
N GLN A 264 -33.44 -36.87 38.56
CA GLN A 264 -33.55 -38.32 38.60
C GLN A 264 -32.52 -38.97 37.68
N PHE A 265 -32.19 -40.23 37.95
CA PHE A 265 -31.38 -41.05 37.05
C PHE A 265 -32.13 -41.38 35.77
N ASP A 266 -31.40 -41.37 34.65
CA ASP A 266 -31.85 -41.89 33.36
C ASP A 266 -30.79 -42.86 32.81
N THR A 267 -31.22 -43.91 32.11
CA THR A 267 -30.33 -44.92 31.52
C THR A 267 -29.54 -44.42 30.30
N ILE A 268 -29.86 -43.22 29.80
CA ILE A 268 -29.16 -42.61 28.68
C ILE A 268 -27.86 -42.00 29.21
N SER A 269 -26.72 -42.43 28.68
CA SER A 269 -25.41 -41.86 28.99
C SER A 269 -24.95 -40.89 27.90
N ALA A 270 -24.10 -39.95 28.27
CA ALA A 270 -23.46 -39.05 27.31
C ALA A 270 -22.75 -39.82 26.19
N PHE A 271 -23.03 -39.40 24.95
CA PHE A 271 -22.48 -40.00 23.72
C PHE A 271 -22.71 -41.52 23.55
N GLY A 272 -23.55 -42.14 24.38
CA GLY A 272 -23.80 -43.58 24.38
C GLY A 272 -22.75 -44.43 25.11
N ILE A 273 -21.89 -43.81 25.93
CA ILE A 273 -20.84 -44.48 26.71
C ILE A 273 -21.15 -44.35 28.19
N GLY A 274 -21.28 -45.49 28.90
CA GLY A 274 -21.60 -45.52 30.33
C GLY A 274 -22.91 -46.24 30.64
N TYR A 275 -23.38 -46.11 31.88
CA TYR A 275 -24.57 -46.82 32.39
C TYR A 275 -25.79 -45.90 32.62
N GLY A 276 -25.63 -44.59 32.49
CA GLY A 276 -26.71 -43.61 32.63
C GLY A 276 -26.20 -42.21 32.95
N SER A 277 -27.12 -41.26 33.09
CA SER A 277 -26.85 -39.85 33.40
C SER A 277 -27.85 -39.33 34.42
N VAL A 278 -27.68 -38.07 34.85
CA VAL A 278 -28.71 -37.37 35.62
C VAL A 278 -29.57 -36.50 34.71
N MET A 279 -30.89 -36.61 34.87
CA MET A 279 -31.86 -35.81 34.15
C MET A 279 -32.69 -34.95 35.11
N ASN A 280 -32.82 -33.66 34.79
CA ASN A 280 -33.86 -32.79 35.33
C ASN A 280 -35.15 -32.93 34.50
N ASN A 281 -36.13 -33.69 35.00
CA ASN A 281 -37.41 -33.92 34.33
C ASN A 281 -38.41 -32.78 34.60
N ARG A 282 -38.58 -31.90 33.62
CA ARG A 282 -39.47 -30.71 33.71
C ARG A 282 -40.66 -30.75 32.77
N PHE A 283 -40.72 -31.74 31.87
CA PHE A 283 -41.69 -31.77 30.75
C PHE A 283 -43.18 -31.72 31.17
N TYR A 284 -43.54 -32.20 32.37
CA TYR A 284 -44.94 -32.20 32.86
C TYR A 284 -45.19 -31.34 34.12
N SER A 285 -44.22 -30.56 34.57
CA SER A 285 -44.20 -30.01 35.94
C SER A 285 -44.10 -28.48 35.97
N CYS A 286 -45.10 -27.82 35.38
CA CYS A 286 -45.27 -26.38 35.48
C CYS A 286 -45.83 -25.96 36.85
N GLY A 287 -44.98 -25.78 37.87
CA GLY A 287 -45.49 -25.24 39.15
C GLY A 287 -44.65 -25.28 40.42
N ASN A 288 -43.40 -25.75 40.44
CA ASN A 288 -42.59 -25.70 41.68
C ASN A 288 -41.13 -25.26 41.44
N PRO A 289 -40.66 -24.12 41.99
CA PRO A 289 -39.40 -23.49 41.58
C PRO A 289 -38.08 -24.17 41.98
N ASN A 290 -38.07 -25.13 42.91
CA ASN A 290 -36.90 -25.29 43.79
C ASN A 290 -36.17 -26.65 43.72
N GLY A 291 -36.23 -27.37 42.60
CA GLY A 291 -35.44 -28.60 42.44
C GLY A 291 -33.97 -28.31 42.11
N TYR A 292 -33.05 -28.70 42.98
CA TYR A 292 -31.61 -28.59 42.79
C TYR A 292 -30.88 -29.92 42.99
N LEU A 293 -29.70 -30.02 42.39
CA LEU A 293 -28.75 -31.12 42.57
C LEU A 293 -27.47 -30.54 43.18
N THR A 294 -27.06 -31.05 44.34
CA THR A 294 -25.85 -30.62 45.04
C THR A 294 -24.82 -31.75 45.01
N THR A 295 -23.59 -31.41 44.64
CA THR A 295 -22.47 -32.36 44.58
C THR A 295 -22.05 -32.82 45.98
N SER A 296 -21.26 -33.88 46.08
CA SER A 296 -20.47 -34.12 47.30
C SER A 296 -19.50 -32.96 47.56
N SER A 297 -19.11 -32.77 48.82
CA SER A 297 -18.06 -31.81 49.17
C SER A 297 -16.69 -32.28 48.65
N PHE A 298 -15.90 -31.35 48.13
CA PHE A 298 -14.53 -31.57 47.66
C PHE A 298 -13.57 -30.55 48.30
N PRO A 299 -12.24 -30.79 48.29
CA PRO A 299 -11.26 -29.83 48.80
C PRO A 299 -11.42 -28.45 48.14
N ALA A 300 -11.12 -27.38 48.88
CA ALA A 300 -11.25 -26.02 48.37
C ALA A 300 -10.44 -25.83 47.09
N VAL A 301 -11.09 -25.33 46.03
CA VAL A 301 -10.48 -25.22 44.71
C VAL A 301 -9.49 -24.05 44.62
N ASP A 302 -8.47 -24.20 43.79
CA ASP A 302 -7.47 -23.18 43.54
C ASP A 302 -7.97 -22.09 42.57
N ASN A 303 -7.21 -20.99 42.46
CA ASN A 303 -7.54 -19.94 41.48
C ASN A 303 -7.43 -20.46 40.05
N GLY A 304 -8.48 -20.28 39.26
CA GLY A 304 -8.57 -20.77 37.88
C GLY A 304 -9.10 -22.19 37.74
N ALA A 305 -9.60 -22.82 38.80
CA ALA A 305 -10.25 -24.12 38.70
C ALA A 305 -11.48 -24.09 37.75
N GLU A 306 -11.77 -25.25 37.16
CA GLU A 306 -12.86 -25.42 36.19
C GLU A 306 -13.81 -26.56 36.59
N LEU A 307 -15.09 -26.34 36.31
CA LEU A 307 -16.15 -27.35 36.31
C LEU A 307 -16.41 -27.75 34.86
N ILE A 308 -16.29 -29.04 34.56
CA ILE A 308 -16.51 -29.61 33.23
C ILE A 308 -17.64 -30.63 33.34
N PHE A 309 -18.58 -30.62 32.41
CA PHE A 309 -19.62 -31.64 32.32
C PHE A 309 -20.20 -31.74 30.91
N ASP A 310 -20.77 -32.91 30.62
CA ASP A 310 -21.56 -33.14 29.41
C ASP A 310 -23.02 -32.79 29.68
N TYR A 311 -23.70 -32.24 28.67
CA TYR A 311 -25.09 -31.84 28.76
C TYR A 311 -25.85 -32.05 27.45
N ALA A 312 -27.17 -32.22 27.56
CA ALA A 312 -28.07 -32.20 26.43
C ALA A 312 -29.41 -31.55 26.81
N TYR A 313 -29.90 -30.65 25.96
CA TYR A 313 -31.14 -29.92 26.20
C TYR A 313 -31.78 -29.37 24.93
N ALA A 314 -33.10 -29.50 24.85
CA ALA A 314 -33.94 -28.90 23.81
C ALA A 314 -35.12 -28.18 24.48
N PRO A 315 -35.36 -26.87 24.27
CA PRO A 315 -36.52 -26.21 24.87
C PRO A 315 -37.85 -26.72 24.29
N ILE A 316 -38.98 -26.41 24.94
CA ILE A 316 -40.30 -26.84 24.42
C ILE A 316 -40.62 -26.06 23.14
N ASP A 317 -40.45 -24.74 23.20
CA ASP A 317 -40.61 -23.81 22.09
C ASP A 317 -39.85 -22.50 22.37
N TYR A 318 -40.07 -21.48 21.55
CA TYR A 318 -39.43 -20.16 21.66
C TYR A 318 -39.86 -19.31 22.86
N SER A 319 -40.88 -19.71 23.61
CA SER A 319 -41.40 -19.00 24.79
C SER A 319 -41.23 -19.80 26.09
N PHE A 320 -40.97 -21.10 25.99
CA PHE A 320 -40.89 -22.03 27.13
C PHE A 320 -39.54 -22.77 27.14
N PHE A 321 -38.55 -22.11 27.75
CA PHE A 321 -37.19 -22.60 27.95
C PHE A 321 -36.69 -22.31 29.37
N GLY A 322 -35.70 -23.05 29.85
CA GLY A 322 -35.10 -22.86 31.18
C GLY A 322 -33.60 -22.63 31.11
N ASP A 323 -33.08 -21.80 32.01
CA ASP A 323 -31.63 -21.57 32.10
C ASP A 323 -31.02 -22.44 33.21
N LEU A 324 -29.85 -23.01 32.98
CA LEU A 324 -29.11 -23.73 34.01
C LEU A 324 -28.29 -22.74 34.84
N GLN A 325 -28.62 -22.62 36.12
CA GLN A 325 -27.85 -21.87 37.10
C GLN A 325 -26.95 -22.80 37.91
N ILE A 326 -25.69 -22.40 38.03
CA ILE A 326 -24.66 -23.09 38.79
C ILE A 326 -24.26 -22.20 39.95
N TYR A 327 -24.29 -22.75 41.16
CA TYR A 327 -23.89 -22.08 42.39
C TYR A 327 -22.72 -22.81 43.04
N GLY A 328 -21.91 -22.09 43.80
CA GLY A 328 -20.85 -22.65 44.63
C GLY A 328 -20.83 -22.07 46.05
N THR A 329 -20.19 -22.79 46.95
CA THR A 329 -20.03 -22.43 48.37
C THR A 329 -18.56 -22.57 48.75
N SER A 330 -18.07 -21.67 49.59
CA SER A 330 -16.75 -21.79 50.25
C SER A 330 -16.86 -22.17 51.73
N ASP A 331 -18.08 -22.41 52.22
CA ASP A 331 -18.39 -22.63 53.64
C ASP A 331 -19.04 -24.00 53.89
N GLY A 332 -18.79 -24.97 53.01
CA GLY A 332 -19.25 -26.35 53.18
C GLY A 332 -20.76 -26.52 53.05
N GLY A 333 -21.42 -25.71 52.22
CA GLY A 333 -22.85 -25.85 51.90
C GLY A 333 -23.79 -24.96 52.69
N MET A 334 -23.28 -24.06 53.54
CA MET A 334 -24.13 -23.16 54.32
C MET A 334 -24.68 -22.00 53.47
N ASN A 335 -23.88 -21.44 52.57
CA ASN A 335 -24.29 -20.37 51.65
C ASN A 335 -23.80 -20.63 50.23
N PHE A 336 -24.73 -20.59 49.26
CA PHE A 336 -24.44 -20.79 47.84
C PHE A 336 -24.53 -19.46 47.07
N GLY A 337 -23.42 -19.03 46.48
CA GLY A 337 -23.34 -17.89 45.56
C GLY A 337 -23.45 -18.34 44.10
N LEU A 338 -24.09 -17.53 43.25
CA LEU A 338 -24.24 -17.83 41.82
C LEU A 338 -22.88 -17.71 41.12
N ILE A 339 -22.46 -18.76 40.41
CA ILE A 339 -21.24 -18.82 39.59
C ILE A 339 -21.57 -18.49 38.13
N ALA A 340 -22.56 -19.18 37.55
CA ALA A 340 -22.89 -19.05 36.14
C ALA A 340 -24.39 -19.23 35.88
N THR A 341 -24.88 -18.62 34.81
CA THR A 341 -26.20 -18.89 34.21
C THR A 341 -25.97 -19.24 32.75
N ILE A 342 -26.38 -20.44 32.34
CA ILE A 342 -26.25 -20.97 30.98
C ILE A 342 -27.64 -20.95 30.37
N SER A 343 -27.86 -20.09 29.38
CA SER A 343 -29.22 -19.80 28.92
C SER A 343 -29.81 -20.89 28.01
N GLY A 344 -31.07 -21.25 28.22
CA GLY A 344 -31.82 -22.16 27.37
C GLY A 344 -32.60 -21.50 26.23
N ASP A 345 -32.41 -20.20 25.98
CA ASP A 345 -33.14 -19.47 24.94
C ASP A 345 -32.91 -20.10 23.55
N PRO A 346 -33.93 -20.58 22.84
CA PRO A 346 -33.76 -21.12 21.48
C PRO A 346 -33.33 -20.08 20.44
N ASN A 347 -33.22 -18.80 20.80
CA ASN A 347 -32.63 -17.74 19.97
C ASN A 347 -31.12 -17.57 20.14
N GLY A 348 -30.41 -18.59 20.67
CA GLY A 348 -28.95 -18.62 20.75
C GLY A 348 -28.38 -18.80 22.17
N GLY A 349 -29.20 -19.31 23.09
CA GLY A 349 -28.79 -19.72 24.42
C GLY A 349 -27.82 -20.89 24.40
N GLN A 350 -26.82 -20.83 25.29
CA GLN A 350 -25.70 -21.76 25.38
C GLN A 350 -26.10 -23.19 25.78
N LEU A 351 -27.27 -23.37 26.40
CA LEU A 351 -27.74 -24.67 26.85
C LEU A 351 -28.38 -25.49 25.72
N VAL A 352 -28.77 -24.88 24.59
CA VAL A 352 -29.58 -25.53 23.56
C VAL A 352 -28.72 -26.41 22.64
N THR A 353 -28.79 -27.72 22.80
CA THR A 353 -28.06 -28.71 21.98
C THR A 353 -28.91 -29.32 20.87
N SER A 354 -30.24 -29.15 20.91
CA SER A 354 -31.16 -29.64 19.87
C SER A 354 -32.33 -28.65 19.68
N PRO A 355 -32.93 -28.56 18.47
CA PRO A 355 -34.03 -27.64 18.20
C PRO A 355 -35.24 -27.81 19.12
N PRO A 356 -36.07 -26.77 19.31
CA PRO A 356 -37.23 -26.85 20.18
C PRO A 356 -38.16 -28.01 19.81
N THR A 357 -38.60 -28.76 20.81
CA THR A 357 -39.49 -29.91 20.64
C THR A 357 -40.60 -29.90 21.68
N THR A 358 -41.83 -30.01 21.19
CA THR A 358 -43.02 -30.12 22.05
C THR A 358 -43.22 -31.53 22.61
N ASN A 359 -42.37 -32.49 22.24
CA ASN A 359 -42.34 -33.84 22.78
C ASN A 359 -41.28 -33.96 23.88
N TYR A 360 -41.39 -35.01 24.70
CA TYR A 360 -40.40 -35.32 25.72
C TYR A 360 -39.02 -35.45 25.06
N PHE A 361 -38.06 -34.61 25.46
CA PHE A 361 -36.72 -34.66 24.89
C PHE A 361 -35.95 -35.87 25.44
N ILE A 362 -35.41 -36.67 24.52
CA ILE A 362 -34.57 -37.84 24.76
C ILE A 362 -33.35 -37.66 23.84
N PRO A 363 -32.16 -37.37 24.37
CA PRO A 363 -31.02 -37.03 23.54
C PRO A 363 -30.48 -38.27 22.79
N THR A 364 -30.19 -38.09 21.50
CA THR A 364 -29.37 -39.02 20.73
C THR A 364 -27.88 -38.78 20.99
N ASN A 365 -27.01 -39.72 20.61
CA ASN A 365 -25.55 -39.58 20.81
C ASN A 365 -24.96 -38.30 20.18
N SER A 366 -25.62 -37.72 19.15
CA SER A 366 -25.18 -36.49 18.48
C SER A 366 -25.73 -35.20 19.09
N GLU A 367 -26.61 -35.28 20.09
CA GLU A 367 -27.26 -34.12 20.72
C GLU A 367 -26.69 -33.81 22.12
N TRP A 368 -25.60 -34.49 22.49
CA TRP A 368 -24.79 -34.18 23.66
C TRP A 368 -23.70 -33.18 23.30
N ALA A 369 -23.44 -32.25 24.21
CA ALA A 369 -22.35 -31.28 24.12
C ALA A 369 -21.57 -31.26 25.45
N ASN A 370 -20.36 -30.72 25.43
CA ASN A 370 -19.53 -30.52 26.61
C ASN A 370 -19.44 -29.03 26.94
N ILE A 371 -19.37 -28.67 28.22
CA ILE A 371 -19.14 -27.30 28.67
C ILE A 371 -18.13 -27.23 29.82
N SER A 372 -17.29 -26.20 29.81
CA SER A 372 -16.41 -25.81 30.92
C SER A 372 -16.86 -24.47 31.52
N VAL A 373 -16.89 -24.39 32.85
CA VAL A 373 -17.29 -23.23 33.64
C VAL A 373 -16.23 -22.96 34.69
N GLY A 374 -15.60 -21.78 34.66
CA GLY A 374 -14.67 -21.36 35.70
C GLY A 374 -15.35 -21.24 37.07
N ILE A 375 -14.72 -21.80 38.11
CA ILE A 375 -15.24 -21.79 39.47
C ILE A 375 -14.36 -20.92 40.39
N PRO A 376 -14.95 -20.09 41.28
CA PRO A 376 -14.17 -19.22 42.16
C PRO A 376 -13.27 -19.99 43.12
N ALA A 377 -12.05 -19.48 43.34
CA ALA A 377 -11.12 -20.02 44.33
C ALA A 377 -11.79 -20.14 45.72
N GLY A 378 -11.51 -21.24 46.42
CA GLY A 378 -12.12 -21.53 47.71
C GLY A 378 -13.48 -22.25 47.64
N THR A 379 -14.04 -22.48 46.46
CA THR A 379 -15.26 -23.29 46.29
C THR A 379 -15.01 -24.73 46.77
N THR A 380 -15.92 -25.29 47.55
CA THR A 380 -15.83 -26.63 48.19
C THR A 380 -17.01 -27.54 47.84
N GLN A 381 -18.07 -27.00 47.22
CA GLN A 381 -19.23 -27.77 46.78
C GLN A 381 -20.01 -26.97 45.73
N LEU A 382 -20.70 -27.65 44.81
CA LEU A 382 -21.48 -27.05 43.73
C LEU A 382 -22.95 -27.43 43.81
N LYS A 383 -23.82 -26.58 43.26
CA LYS A 383 -25.26 -26.79 43.17
C LYS A 383 -25.81 -26.36 41.81
N PHE A 384 -26.55 -27.25 41.16
CA PHE A 384 -27.18 -27.05 39.85
C PHE A 384 -28.69 -26.80 40.02
N THR A 385 -29.25 -25.85 39.28
CA THR A 385 -30.67 -25.49 39.32
C THR A 385 -31.14 -25.03 37.95
N LEU A 386 -32.32 -25.47 37.51
CA LEU A 386 -32.95 -24.96 36.29
C LEU A 386 -33.95 -23.85 36.62
N THR A 387 -33.78 -22.68 36.02
CA THR A 387 -34.71 -21.54 36.10
C THR A 387 -35.80 -21.66 35.05
N ASN A 388 -36.89 -20.92 35.26
CA ASN A 388 -38.12 -20.95 34.47
C ASN A 388 -38.98 -22.22 34.68
N PHE A 389 -40.30 -22.02 34.72
CA PHE A 389 -41.23 -23.01 35.28
C PHE A 389 -41.82 -23.97 34.24
N CYS A 390 -41.61 -23.73 32.95
CA CYS A 390 -42.13 -24.59 31.88
C CYS A 390 -41.04 -24.75 30.81
N SER A 391 -40.31 -25.87 30.87
CA SER A 391 -39.17 -26.21 30.01
C SER A 391 -39.17 -27.72 29.76
N ASN A 392 -38.44 -28.18 28.73
CA ASN A 392 -38.19 -29.61 28.51
C ASN A 392 -37.08 -30.12 29.46
N ASN A 393 -36.72 -31.40 29.33
CA ASN A 393 -35.75 -32.06 30.19
C ASN A 393 -34.31 -31.65 29.85
N LEU A 394 -33.49 -31.47 30.89
CA LEU A 394 -32.04 -31.24 30.80
C LEU A 394 -31.32 -32.50 31.30
N TYR A 395 -30.36 -32.99 30.54
CA TYR A 395 -29.48 -34.09 30.92
C TYR A 395 -28.09 -33.56 31.24
N LEU A 396 -27.46 -34.07 32.29
CA LEU A 396 -26.07 -33.81 32.69
C LEU A 396 -25.34 -35.13 32.92
N ASP A 397 -24.08 -35.22 32.52
CA ASP A 397 -23.23 -36.40 32.73
C ASP A 397 -21.75 -36.00 32.91
N ASN A 398 -20.91 -36.92 33.37
CA ASN A 398 -19.45 -36.74 33.53
C ASN A 398 -19.04 -35.45 34.28
N ILE A 399 -19.70 -35.17 35.40
CA ILE A 399 -19.46 -33.94 36.18
C ILE A 399 -18.08 -34.02 36.85
N THR A 400 -17.20 -33.12 36.44
CA THR A 400 -15.78 -33.11 36.81
C THR A 400 -15.37 -31.75 37.36
N VAL A 401 -14.64 -31.73 38.48
CA VAL A 401 -13.98 -30.52 39.00
C VAL A 401 -12.49 -30.73 39.00
N ASN A 402 -11.78 -29.86 38.29
CA ASN A 402 -10.32 -29.87 38.23
C ASN A 402 -9.77 -28.60 38.87
N ASN A 403 -8.81 -28.75 39.79
CA ASN A 403 -7.90 -27.63 40.06
C ASN A 403 -7.02 -27.44 38.84
N ASN A 404 -6.83 -26.19 38.43
CA ASN A 404 -5.77 -25.86 37.49
C ASN A 404 -4.43 -26.09 38.18
N SER A 405 -3.94 -27.33 38.16
CA SER A 405 -2.52 -27.63 38.29
C SER A 405 -1.82 -27.51 36.93
N VAL A 406 -2.22 -26.55 36.11
CA VAL A 406 -1.36 -26.05 35.06
C VAL A 406 -1.51 -24.54 35.04
N ASN A 407 -0.56 -23.88 35.68
CA ASN A 407 -0.09 -22.61 35.16
C ASN A 407 0.36 -22.95 33.73
N ASN A 408 -0.54 -22.77 32.74
CA ASN A 408 -0.34 -23.22 31.37
C ASN A 408 0.96 -22.66 30.76
N GLY A 409 1.60 -21.71 31.43
CA GLY A 409 2.91 -21.16 31.08
C GLY A 409 2.85 -20.27 29.85
N TYR A 410 1.74 -20.30 29.12
CA TYR A 410 1.46 -19.57 27.90
C TYR A 410 0.47 -18.41 28.10
N ASP A 411 0.51 -17.43 27.19
CA ASP A 411 -0.33 -16.23 27.12
C ASP A 411 -0.78 -16.07 25.67
N ALA A 412 -1.86 -16.74 25.28
CA ALA A 412 -2.44 -16.66 23.95
C ALA A 412 -3.40 -15.46 23.85
N SER A 413 -3.09 -14.52 22.96
CA SER A 413 -3.94 -13.36 22.70
C SER A 413 -4.63 -13.44 21.34
N VAL A 414 -5.85 -12.90 21.28
CA VAL A 414 -6.55 -12.63 20.01
C VAL A 414 -6.11 -11.25 19.52
N LYS A 415 -5.04 -11.19 18.70
CA LYS A 415 -4.51 -9.93 18.19
C LYS A 415 -5.50 -9.27 17.23
N ALA A 416 -6.00 -9.98 16.23
CA ALA A 416 -6.92 -9.42 15.23
C ALA A 416 -8.04 -10.37 14.84
N VAL A 417 -9.18 -9.80 14.44
CA VAL A 417 -10.30 -10.53 13.81
C VAL A 417 -10.61 -9.84 12.49
N TRP A 418 -10.60 -10.61 11.41
CA TRP A 418 -10.79 -10.13 10.05
C TRP A 418 -12.11 -10.66 9.49
N SER A 419 -13.13 -9.81 9.55
CA SER A 419 -14.38 -9.96 8.80
C SER A 419 -14.48 -8.88 7.72
N LYS A 420 -15.35 -9.06 6.73
CA LYS A 420 -15.79 -7.91 5.91
C LYS A 420 -16.80 -7.12 6.72
N SER A 421 -16.52 -5.88 7.10
CA SER A 421 -17.52 -5.06 7.79
C SER A 421 -18.80 -4.82 6.96
N LYS A 422 -18.76 -4.96 5.64
CA LYS A 422 -19.96 -5.11 4.79
C LYS A 422 -19.79 -6.29 3.83
N LEU A 423 -20.75 -7.21 3.86
CA LEU A 423 -20.79 -8.40 3.02
C LEU A 423 -22.09 -8.44 2.19
N PRO A 424 -22.03 -8.49 0.86
CA PRO A 424 -23.23 -8.59 0.02
C PRO A 424 -23.78 -10.01 -0.02
N LEU A 425 -25.05 -10.21 0.36
CA LEU A 425 -25.68 -11.53 0.40
C LEU A 425 -25.77 -12.20 -0.98
N GLY A 426 -26.02 -11.46 -2.05
CA GLY A 426 -26.18 -12.03 -3.38
C GLY A 426 -24.87 -12.39 -4.10
N PHE A 427 -23.73 -11.90 -3.59
CA PHE A 427 -22.45 -11.93 -4.32
C PHE A 427 -21.24 -12.27 -3.46
N GLY A 428 -21.33 -12.15 -2.13
CA GLY A 428 -20.20 -12.27 -1.21
C GLY A 428 -20.18 -13.56 -0.40
N VAL A 429 -21.27 -14.33 -0.39
CA VAL A 429 -21.42 -15.56 0.41
C VAL A 429 -21.14 -16.81 -0.43
N PRO A 430 -20.49 -17.87 0.10
CA PRO A 430 -19.89 -17.94 1.43
C PRO A 430 -18.69 -17.00 1.60
N ASP A 431 -18.47 -16.51 2.82
CA ASP A 431 -17.25 -15.79 3.20
C ASP A 431 -16.52 -16.51 4.33
N THR A 432 -15.21 -16.28 4.48
CA THR A 432 -14.41 -16.87 5.56
C THR A 432 -14.00 -15.79 6.54
N ILE A 433 -14.23 -16.04 7.83
CA ILE A 433 -13.67 -15.24 8.93
C ILE A 433 -12.29 -15.79 9.27
N SER A 434 -11.34 -14.91 9.55
CA SER A 434 -10.02 -15.29 10.06
C SER A 434 -9.63 -14.45 11.26
N ALA A 435 -8.68 -14.95 12.03
CA ALA A 435 -8.13 -14.27 13.19
C ALA A 435 -6.61 -14.45 13.28
N ASP A 436 -5.93 -13.52 13.93
CA ASP A 436 -4.53 -13.65 14.31
C ASP A 436 -4.44 -13.97 15.79
N ILE A 437 -3.87 -15.12 16.11
CA ILE A 437 -3.68 -15.59 17.48
C ILE A 437 -2.19 -15.59 17.78
N PHE A 438 -1.79 -14.99 18.89
CA PHE A 438 -0.37 -14.83 19.22
C PHE A 438 -0.07 -15.29 20.64
N ASN A 439 0.91 -16.17 20.78
CA ASN A 439 1.42 -16.57 22.08
C ASN A 439 2.49 -15.57 22.56
N ASN A 440 2.15 -14.74 23.53
CA ASN A 440 3.01 -13.72 24.14
C ASN A 440 4.02 -14.29 25.15
N SER A 441 3.98 -15.59 25.41
CA SER A 441 4.92 -16.28 26.31
C SER A 441 5.95 -17.11 25.53
N LEU A 442 7.00 -17.56 26.20
CA LEU A 442 8.01 -18.46 25.61
C LEU A 442 7.60 -19.95 25.61
N VAL A 443 6.48 -20.30 26.23
CA VAL A 443 6.01 -21.69 26.38
C VAL A 443 5.13 -22.06 25.19
N PRO A 444 5.50 -23.05 24.36
CA PRO A 444 4.66 -23.52 23.26
C PRO A 444 3.30 -24.09 23.72
N VAL A 445 2.31 -24.07 22.81
CA VAL A 445 0.97 -24.64 22.99
C VAL A 445 0.67 -25.51 21.79
N ASP A 446 0.56 -26.82 21.97
CA ASP A 446 0.42 -27.74 20.82
C ASP A 446 -1.04 -27.93 20.40
N SER A 447 -2.01 -27.63 21.28
CA SER A 447 -3.45 -27.78 21.03
C SER A 447 -4.23 -26.64 21.70
N LEU A 448 -4.21 -25.45 21.08
CA LEU A 448 -5.03 -24.31 21.51
C LEU A 448 -6.34 -24.28 20.74
N MET A 449 -7.46 -24.41 21.44
CA MET A 449 -8.78 -24.20 20.84
C MET A 449 -9.12 -22.72 20.73
N VAL A 450 -9.49 -22.31 19.53
CA VAL A 450 -9.90 -20.95 19.18
C VAL A 450 -11.35 -20.99 18.72
N TYR A 451 -12.20 -20.20 19.35
CA TYR A 451 -13.64 -20.20 19.13
C TYR A 451 -14.07 -18.95 18.36
N LEU A 452 -14.98 -19.14 17.42
CA LEU A 452 -15.71 -18.08 16.72
C LEU A 452 -17.17 -18.11 17.19
N GLN A 453 -17.68 -16.95 17.57
CA GLN A 453 -19.09 -16.73 17.83
C GLN A 453 -19.58 -15.50 17.06
N ILE A 454 -20.59 -15.68 16.23
CA ILE A 454 -21.32 -14.60 15.57
C ILE A 454 -22.69 -14.50 16.24
N THR A 455 -23.05 -13.29 16.68
CA THR A 455 -24.35 -12.99 17.30
C THR A 455 -25.04 -11.81 16.59
N GLY A 456 -26.37 -11.78 16.61
CA GLY A 456 -27.18 -10.71 16.01
C GLY A 456 -28.01 -11.22 14.82
N ALA A 457 -27.87 -10.60 13.65
CA ALA A 457 -28.70 -10.94 12.49
C ALA A 457 -28.40 -12.31 11.87
N ASN A 458 -27.20 -12.84 12.04
CA ASN A 458 -26.79 -14.14 11.47
C ASN A 458 -25.96 -14.90 12.50
N ASN A 459 -26.62 -15.57 13.45
CA ASN A 459 -25.95 -16.33 14.50
C ASN A 459 -25.19 -17.54 13.92
N TYR A 460 -23.96 -17.76 14.38
CA TYR A 460 -23.11 -18.87 13.92
C TYR A 460 -21.98 -19.12 14.93
N THR A 461 -21.59 -20.37 15.12
CA THR A 461 -20.46 -20.75 15.97
C THR A 461 -19.56 -21.73 15.24
N ASP A 462 -18.26 -21.64 15.51
CA ASP A 462 -17.26 -22.55 14.98
C ASP A 462 -16.04 -22.58 15.91
N SER A 463 -15.19 -23.58 15.74
CA SER A 463 -13.95 -23.68 16.51
C SER A 463 -12.86 -24.33 15.70
N VAL A 464 -11.63 -23.89 15.90
CA VAL A 464 -10.45 -24.43 15.22
C VAL A 464 -9.35 -24.62 16.25
N GLU A 465 -8.68 -25.76 16.17
CA GLU A 465 -7.49 -26.06 16.95
C GLU A 465 -6.25 -25.52 16.25
N VAL A 466 -5.33 -24.93 17.01
CA VAL A 466 -4.06 -24.40 16.49
C VAL A 466 -2.90 -24.67 17.44
N SER A 467 -1.73 -25.00 16.86
CA SER A 467 -0.47 -25.10 17.61
C SER A 467 0.33 -23.80 17.48
N LEU A 468 0.83 -23.27 18.59
CA LEU A 468 1.60 -22.02 18.68
C LEU A 468 2.92 -22.24 19.40
N SER A 469 4.04 -21.98 18.72
CA SER A 469 5.33 -21.88 19.42
C SER A 469 5.37 -20.65 20.34
N GLY A 470 6.27 -20.64 21.32
CA GLY A 470 6.50 -19.48 22.17
C GLY A 470 6.92 -18.24 21.37
N ASN A 471 6.35 -17.09 21.71
CA ASN A 471 6.55 -15.78 21.08
C ASN A 471 6.30 -15.80 19.56
N SER A 472 5.28 -16.55 19.15
CA SER A 472 4.87 -16.74 17.76
C SER A 472 3.35 -16.65 17.64
N GLY A 473 2.86 -16.37 16.43
CA GLY A 473 1.43 -16.33 16.12
C GLY A 473 1.06 -17.15 14.89
N ALA A 474 -0.24 -17.39 14.73
CA ALA A 474 -0.81 -18.10 13.61
C ALA A 474 -2.11 -17.45 13.12
N ASN A 475 -2.31 -17.51 11.80
CA ASN A 475 -3.56 -17.13 11.15
C ASN A 475 -4.55 -18.29 11.22
N VAL A 476 -5.60 -18.14 12.02
CA VAL A 476 -6.67 -19.13 12.13
C VAL A 476 -7.76 -18.79 11.12
N ARG A 477 -8.24 -19.79 10.38
CA ARG A 477 -9.34 -19.67 9.42
C ARG A 477 -10.48 -20.58 9.83
N PHE A 478 -11.65 -20.00 10.03
CA PHE A 478 -12.87 -20.73 10.35
C PHE A 478 -13.55 -21.28 9.09
N ASN A 479 -14.50 -22.19 9.28
CA ASN A 479 -15.35 -22.69 8.22
C ASN A 479 -16.12 -21.53 7.54
N PRO A 480 -16.34 -21.58 6.22
CA PRO A 480 -17.02 -20.50 5.51
C PRO A 480 -18.45 -20.28 6.02
N ILE A 481 -18.78 -19.04 6.33
CA ILE A 481 -20.10 -18.62 6.81
C ILE A 481 -21.03 -18.27 5.64
N GLN A 482 -22.33 -18.52 5.82
CA GLN A 482 -23.38 -18.24 4.86
C GLN A 482 -24.48 -17.37 5.49
N PRO A 483 -24.24 -16.06 5.70
CA PRO A 483 -25.30 -15.15 6.13
C PRO A 483 -26.49 -15.20 5.15
N VAL A 484 -27.71 -15.18 5.69
CA VAL A 484 -28.96 -15.23 4.89
C VAL A 484 -29.89 -14.05 5.18
N MET A 485 -29.68 -13.33 6.28
CA MET A 485 -30.48 -12.16 6.67
C MET A 485 -29.67 -10.87 6.55
N ASN A 486 -30.27 -9.83 5.97
CA ASN A 486 -29.69 -8.48 6.03
C ASN A 486 -29.71 -8.00 7.48
N GLY A 487 -28.59 -7.47 7.96
CA GLY A 487 -28.51 -6.96 9.32
C GLY A 487 -27.09 -6.98 9.88
N LEU A 488 -26.95 -6.34 11.03
CA LEU A 488 -25.68 -6.26 11.75
C LEU A 488 -25.50 -7.52 12.62
N SER A 489 -24.31 -8.08 12.57
CA SER A 489 -23.84 -9.12 13.48
C SER A 489 -22.54 -8.68 14.15
N THR A 490 -22.35 -9.11 15.40
CA THR A 490 -21.08 -9.03 16.12
C THR A 490 -20.32 -10.33 15.91
N VAL A 491 -19.09 -10.25 15.42
CA VAL A 491 -18.17 -11.38 15.21
C VAL A 491 -17.13 -11.35 16.31
N THR A 492 -17.17 -12.33 17.20
CA THR A 492 -16.29 -12.45 18.36
C THR A 492 -15.41 -13.68 18.21
N VAL A 493 -14.11 -13.53 18.42
CA VAL A 493 -13.17 -14.65 18.50
C VAL A 493 -12.58 -14.69 19.90
N THR A 494 -12.50 -15.89 20.47
CA THR A 494 -12.02 -16.13 21.84
C THR A 494 -11.07 -17.30 21.91
N VAL A 495 -10.12 -17.23 22.84
CA VAL A 495 -9.31 -18.38 23.30
C VAL A 495 -9.62 -18.66 24.78
N GLY A 496 -9.25 -19.85 25.26
CA GLY A 496 -9.41 -20.23 26.67
C GLY A 496 -8.62 -19.35 27.64
N ASN A 497 -8.85 -19.49 28.94
CA ASN A 497 -8.11 -18.74 29.96
C ASN A 497 -6.62 -19.15 29.98
N ASP A 498 -5.75 -18.18 30.25
CA ASP A 498 -4.31 -18.35 30.30
C ASP A 498 -3.66 -17.33 31.26
N LEU A 499 -2.37 -17.00 31.09
CA LEU A 499 -1.68 -16.04 31.95
C LEU A 499 -2.26 -14.61 31.90
N ASN A 500 -2.98 -14.22 30.83
CA ASN A 500 -3.51 -12.87 30.67
C ASN A 500 -4.87 -12.81 29.96
N ASN A 501 -5.91 -13.20 30.69
CA ASN A 501 -7.30 -13.23 30.23
C ASN A 501 -7.87 -11.92 29.65
N SER A 502 -7.19 -10.77 29.81
CA SER A 502 -7.66 -9.49 29.26
C SER A 502 -7.51 -9.39 27.73
N ASN A 503 -6.70 -10.26 27.13
CA ASN A 503 -6.37 -10.22 25.71
C ASN A 503 -6.97 -11.41 24.90
N ASN A 504 -7.78 -12.24 25.56
CA ASN A 504 -8.24 -13.54 25.03
C ASN A 504 -9.48 -13.41 24.15
N SER A 505 -10.04 -12.20 23.99
CA SER A 505 -11.25 -11.96 23.21
C SER A 505 -11.14 -10.69 22.38
N LYS A 506 -11.62 -10.76 21.13
CA LYS A 506 -11.79 -9.59 20.29
C LYS A 506 -13.04 -9.67 19.44
N SER A 507 -13.69 -8.53 19.25
CA SER A 507 -14.95 -8.42 18.50
C SER A 507 -14.88 -7.39 17.38
N VAL A 508 -15.52 -7.68 16.25
CA VAL A 508 -15.69 -6.78 15.10
C VAL A 508 -17.12 -6.84 14.57
N LEU A 509 -17.54 -5.83 13.81
CA LEU A 509 -18.87 -5.79 13.21
C LEU A 509 -18.88 -6.34 11.77
N LEU A 510 -19.93 -7.07 11.43
CA LEU A 510 -20.25 -7.56 10.08
C LEU A 510 -21.66 -7.11 9.72
N LEU A 511 -21.81 -6.31 8.66
CA LEU A 511 -23.10 -5.94 8.10
C LEU A 511 -23.39 -6.74 6.82
N ALA A 512 -24.20 -7.79 6.96
CA ALA A 512 -24.81 -8.47 5.83
C ALA A 512 -25.79 -7.50 5.14
N ASN A 513 -25.59 -7.25 3.86
CA ASN A 513 -26.35 -6.25 3.11
C ASN A 513 -26.61 -6.72 1.67
N PRO A 514 -27.42 -6.01 0.86
CA PRO A 514 -27.77 -6.49 -0.46
C PRO A 514 -26.61 -6.55 -1.47
N ASP A 515 -25.66 -5.59 -1.45
CA ASP A 515 -24.86 -5.29 -2.65
C ASP A 515 -23.43 -4.76 -2.42
N THR A 516 -23.04 -4.41 -1.20
CA THR A 516 -21.80 -3.67 -0.94
C THR A 516 -20.76 -4.51 -0.19
N TYR A 517 -19.53 -4.53 -0.71
CA TYR A 517 -18.32 -5.01 -0.02
C TYR A 517 -17.61 -3.87 0.71
N ARG A 518 -17.11 -4.12 1.92
CA ARG A 518 -16.20 -3.21 2.65
C ARG A 518 -15.42 -3.98 3.71
N TYR A 519 -14.13 -3.66 3.90
CA TYR A 519 -13.32 -4.20 4.99
C TYR A 519 -13.39 -3.36 6.26
N ALA A 520 -13.20 -2.04 6.14
CA ALA A 520 -13.17 -1.15 7.29
C ALA A 520 -14.57 -0.92 7.92
N ASP A 521 -14.59 -0.74 9.25
CA ASP A 521 -15.80 -0.49 10.03
C ASP A 521 -16.36 0.92 9.78
N SER A 522 -17.67 1.07 10.01
CA SER A 522 -18.39 2.34 10.11
C SER A 522 -17.82 3.34 11.12
N VAL A 523 -17.19 2.88 12.22
CA VAL A 523 -16.55 3.74 13.23
C VAL A 523 -15.12 4.16 12.81
N CYS A 524 -14.65 3.75 11.63
CA CYS A 524 -13.33 4.14 11.19
C CYS A 524 -13.20 5.69 11.04
N CYS A 525 -12.01 6.16 11.37
CA CYS A 525 -10.98 6.56 10.41
C CYS A 525 -10.16 7.67 11.06
N ASN A 526 -9.19 7.25 11.86
CA ASN A 526 -8.32 8.12 12.65
C ASN A 526 -7.08 8.57 11.88
N SER A 527 -6.90 8.12 10.64
CA SER A 527 -5.70 8.37 9.85
C SER A 527 -5.99 8.46 8.36
N ALA A 528 -4.94 8.76 7.61
CA ALA A 528 -4.96 9.01 6.19
C ALA A 528 -3.73 8.41 5.54
N ILE A 529 -3.87 8.06 4.27
CA ILE A 529 -2.74 7.66 3.45
C ILE A 529 -2.63 8.52 2.20
N ALA A 530 -1.38 8.80 1.84
CA ALA A 530 -1.01 9.54 0.65
C ALA A 530 -0.31 8.62 -0.34
N TYR A 531 -0.52 8.89 -1.63
CA TYR A 531 0.33 8.39 -2.70
C TYR A 531 1.17 9.56 -3.19
N ILE A 532 2.48 9.35 -3.29
CA ILE A 532 3.41 10.42 -3.64
C ILE A 532 3.40 10.64 -5.16
N GLU A 533 3.15 9.57 -5.92
CA GLU A 533 3.19 9.57 -7.39
C GLU A 533 1.79 9.36 -7.99
N THR A 534 1.72 8.89 -9.24
CA THR A 534 0.47 8.38 -9.82
C THR A 534 0.30 6.92 -9.42
N GLY A 535 -0.76 6.61 -8.71
CA GLY A 535 -1.02 5.24 -8.30
C GLY A 535 -2.42 5.05 -7.76
N SER A 536 -2.71 3.83 -7.35
CA SER A 536 -4.02 3.43 -6.91
C SER A 536 -4.01 2.82 -5.52
N PHE A 537 -5.11 3.03 -4.83
CA PHE A 537 -5.45 2.37 -3.58
C PHE A 537 -6.58 1.40 -3.89
N LEU A 538 -6.39 0.14 -3.57
CA LEU A 538 -7.27 -0.95 -3.99
C LEU A 538 -7.59 -1.85 -2.79
N ASN A 539 -8.81 -2.35 -2.74
CA ASN A 539 -9.17 -3.50 -1.91
C ASN A 539 -9.43 -4.70 -2.81
N LYS A 540 -8.97 -5.88 -2.39
CA LYS A 540 -9.25 -7.14 -3.07
C LYS A 540 -10.51 -7.77 -2.51
N TYR A 541 -11.45 -8.15 -3.36
CA TYR A 541 -12.70 -8.82 -3.00
C TYR A 541 -12.89 -10.09 -3.83
N ARG A 542 -13.80 -10.94 -3.39
CA ARG A 542 -14.26 -12.12 -4.14
C ARG A 542 -15.74 -12.01 -4.43
N MET A 543 -16.09 -12.22 -5.69
CA MET A 543 -17.48 -12.40 -6.12
C MET A 543 -17.78 -13.89 -6.24
N ASN A 544 -18.74 -14.37 -5.46
CA ASN A 544 -19.35 -15.68 -5.55
C ASN A 544 -20.65 -15.55 -6.38
N GLY A 545 -20.87 -16.50 -7.28
CA GLY A 545 -21.87 -16.35 -8.33
C GLY A 545 -21.41 -15.41 -9.44
N THR A 546 -22.36 -14.95 -10.26
CA THR A 546 -22.10 -14.05 -11.40
C THR A 546 -22.73 -12.68 -11.17
N GLY A 547 -21.94 -11.63 -11.28
CA GLY A 547 -22.40 -10.24 -11.12
C GLY A 547 -21.42 -9.24 -11.70
N GLN A 548 -21.72 -7.95 -11.54
CA GLN A 548 -20.89 -6.84 -12.01
C GLN A 548 -20.64 -5.84 -10.90
N VAL A 549 -19.48 -5.16 -10.94
CA VAL A 549 -19.18 -4.04 -10.03
C VAL A 549 -19.64 -2.74 -10.68
N THR A 550 -20.63 -2.09 -10.07
CA THR A 550 -21.23 -0.89 -10.64
C THR A 550 -20.63 0.41 -10.14
N LYS A 551 -20.22 0.46 -8.88
CA LYS A 551 -19.70 1.65 -8.22
C LYS A 551 -18.52 1.29 -7.34
N VAL A 552 -17.56 2.19 -7.27
CA VAL A 552 -16.57 2.21 -6.20
C VAL A 552 -16.82 3.44 -5.35
N LYS A 553 -16.68 3.32 -4.04
CA LYS A 553 -16.78 4.48 -3.14
C LYS A 553 -15.50 4.61 -2.32
N MET A 554 -15.13 5.84 -1.97
CA MET A 554 -14.02 6.10 -1.06
C MET A 554 -14.39 7.14 -0.02
N LYS A 555 -13.91 7.01 1.23
CA LYS A 555 -13.99 8.07 2.24
C LYS A 555 -12.79 9.00 2.10
N VAL A 556 -13.05 10.28 1.82
CA VAL A 556 -12.01 11.30 1.64
C VAL A 556 -11.58 11.84 2.99
N TYR A 557 -10.27 11.86 3.25
CA TYR A 557 -9.69 12.47 4.43
C TYR A 557 -9.70 14.00 4.35
N ASN A 558 -9.86 14.66 5.50
CA ASN A 558 -9.86 16.12 5.59
C ASN A 558 -8.45 16.71 5.55
N ASP A 559 -7.93 16.89 4.35
CA ASP A 559 -6.70 17.65 4.08
C ASP A 559 -6.96 18.76 3.04
N PRO A 560 -6.77 20.05 3.39
CA PRO A 560 -6.89 21.17 2.45
C PRO A 560 -5.99 21.06 1.21
N GLY A 561 -4.88 20.31 1.29
CA GLY A 561 -3.97 20.05 0.17
C GLY A 561 -4.61 19.27 -0.99
N ASN A 562 -5.73 18.58 -0.73
CA ASN A 562 -6.37 17.70 -1.71
C ASN A 562 -7.21 18.46 -2.76
N VAL A 563 -7.51 19.74 -2.53
CA VAL A 563 -8.42 20.51 -3.39
C VAL A 563 -7.84 20.69 -4.80
N GLY A 564 -8.55 20.16 -5.79
CA GLY A 564 -8.17 20.16 -7.20
C GLY A 564 -7.40 18.93 -7.66
N GLN A 565 -7.10 17.99 -6.77
CA GLN A 565 -6.56 16.67 -7.13
C GLN A 565 -7.64 15.87 -7.86
N ILE A 566 -7.23 15.10 -8.87
CA ILE A 566 -8.15 14.30 -9.68
C ILE A 566 -8.00 12.82 -9.32
N TYR A 567 -9.13 12.14 -9.15
CA TYR A 567 -9.25 10.71 -8.90
C TYR A 567 -10.27 10.09 -9.85
N HIS A 568 -10.13 8.81 -10.14
CA HIS A 568 -11.21 8.01 -10.69
C HIS A 568 -11.25 6.63 -10.03
N GLY A 569 -12.45 6.08 -9.87
CA GLY A 569 -12.63 4.70 -9.42
C GLY A 569 -12.14 3.73 -10.49
N VAL A 570 -11.55 2.62 -10.07
CA VAL A 570 -11.04 1.56 -10.92
C VAL A 570 -11.46 0.19 -10.40
N VAL A 571 -11.62 -0.76 -11.32
CA VAL A 571 -11.91 -2.17 -11.06
C VAL A 571 -10.99 -3.01 -11.92
N LEU A 572 -10.29 -3.96 -11.30
CA LEU A 572 -9.31 -4.84 -11.95
C LEU A 572 -9.69 -6.31 -11.77
N ASP A 573 -9.26 -7.20 -12.67
CA ASP A 573 -9.30 -8.64 -12.40
C ASP A 573 -8.22 -9.06 -11.39
N ALA A 574 -8.25 -10.33 -11.00
CA ALA A 574 -7.25 -10.94 -10.13
C ALA A 574 -5.79 -10.85 -10.64
N ALA A 575 -5.58 -10.61 -11.94
CA ALA A 575 -4.26 -10.44 -12.54
C ALA A 575 -3.82 -8.97 -12.62
N GLY A 576 -4.64 -8.03 -12.17
CA GLY A 576 -4.36 -6.59 -12.19
C GLY A 576 -4.68 -5.89 -13.51
N ASN A 577 -5.34 -6.57 -14.47
CA ASN A 577 -5.79 -5.92 -15.71
C ASN A 577 -6.90 -4.93 -15.38
N LEU A 578 -6.81 -3.70 -15.88
CA LEU A 578 -7.87 -2.70 -15.74
C LEU A 578 -9.09 -3.13 -16.55
N LEU A 579 -10.14 -3.54 -15.85
CA LEU A 579 -11.39 -3.93 -16.48
C LEU A 579 -12.36 -2.76 -16.58
N GLY A 580 -12.31 -1.81 -15.64
CA GLY A 580 -13.26 -0.71 -15.55
C GLY A 580 -12.76 0.51 -14.81
N ARG A 581 -13.21 1.70 -15.23
CA ARG A 581 -12.99 2.96 -14.55
C ARG A 581 -14.25 3.83 -14.51
N SER A 582 -14.28 4.77 -13.58
CA SER A 582 -15.24 5.86 -13.58
C SER A 582 -14.78 7.06 -14.42
N LYS A 583 -15.66 8.06 -14.53
CA LYS A 583 -15.23 9.40 -14.92
C LYS A 583 -14.23 9.99 -13.92
N ASP A 584 -13.43 10.91 -14.40
CA ASP A 584 -12.51 11.69 -13.56
C ASP A 584 -13.31 12.62 -12.62
N PHE A 585 -12.92 12.64 -11.36
CA PHE A 585 -13.51 13.45 -10.31
C PHE A 585 -12.46 14.39 -9.75
N LYS A 586 -12.72 15.70 -9.79
CA LYS A 586 -11.84 16.73 -9.24
C LYS A 586 -12.32 17.11 -7.83
N LEU A 587 -11.48 16.87 -6.82
CA LEU A 587 -11.80 17.13 -5.42
C LEU A 587 -12.06 18.63 -5.16
N LYS A 588 -13.07 18.90 -4.34
CA LYS A 588 -13.47 20.22 -3.83
C LYS A 588 -13.27 20.24 -2.32
N ALA A 589 -13.17 21.45 -1.75
CA ALA A 589 -13.08 21.61 -0.29
C ALA A 589 -14.27 20.99 0.46
N SER A 590 -15.46 20.98 -0.15
CA SER A 590 -16.68 20.37 0.40
C SER A 590 -16.64 18.85 0.50
N ASP A 591 -15.70 18.19 -0.18
CA ASP A 591 -15.66 16.72 -0.25
C ASP A 591 -14.90 16.11 0.95
N ALA A 592 -14.23 16.94 1.75
CA ALA A 592 -13.51 16.51 2.95
C ALA A 592 -14.41 15.77 3.94
N ASN A 593 -13.95 14.62 4.46
CA ASN A 593 -14.70 13.73 5.36
C ASN A 593 -16.02 13.18 4.78
N THR A 594 -16.22 13.22 3.46
CA THR A 594 -17.39 12.64 2.80
C THR A 594 -17.06 11.32 2.10
N ILE A 595 -18.10 10.53 1.79
CA ILE A 595 -17.96 9.33 0.94
C ILE A 595 -18.24 9.73 -0.52
N LEU A 596 -17.19 9.73 -1.34
CA LEU A 596 -17.31 9.93 -2.77
C LEU A 596 -17.74 8.64 -3.46
N THR A 597 -18.61 8.77 -4.47
CA THR A 597 -19.10 7.66 -5.28
C THR A 597 -18.62 7.80 -6.72
N PHE A 598 -17.87 6.81 -7.18
CA PHE A 598 -17.35 6.66 -8.52
C PHE A 598 -18.18 5.64 -9.29
N ASN A 599 -19.03 6.11 -10.19
CA ASN A 599 -19.79 5.25 -11.08
C ASN A 599 -18.83 4.67 -12.14
N ILE A 600 -18.53 3.38 -12.05
CA ILE A 600 -17.73 2.69 -13.07
C ILE A 600 -18.54 2.71 -14.36
N THR A 601 -17.96 3.06 -15.49
CA THR A 601 -18.73 3.20 -16.75
C THR A 601 -17.94 2.79 -17.98
N ASP A 602 -16.61 2.63 -17.90
CA ASP A 602 -15.76 2.30 -19.05
C ASP A 602 -14.71 1.22 -18.75
N PRO A 603 -14.59 0.12 -19.51
CA PRO A 603 -15.58 -0.47 -20.43
C PRO A 603 -16.59 -1.33 -19.66
N LYS A 604 -17.89 -1.00 -19.72
CA LYS A 604 -18.92 -1.76 -18.99
C LYS A 604 -19.85 -2.61 -19.89
N PRO A 605 -20.30 -3.77 -19.37
CA PRO A 605 -20.18 -4.24 -17.99
C PRO A 605 -19.01 -5.23 -17.82
N ILE A 606 -18.48 -5.28 -16.61
CA ILE A 606 -17.39 -6.17 -16.23
C ILE A 606 -17.98 -7.23 -15.33
N LEU A 607 -18.07 -8.45 -15.84
CA LEU A 607 -18.65 -9.57 -15.13
C LEU A 607 -17.56 -10.31 -14.38
N PHE A 608 -17.86 -10.61 -13.13
CA PHE A 608 -17.09 -11.52 -12.31
C PHE A 608 -17.92 -12.76 -12.07
N SER A 609 -17.28 -13.93 -12.15
CA SER A 609 -17.95 -15.22 -11.96
C SER A 609 -17.07 -16.10 -11.11
N ASN A 610 -17.41 -16.26 -9.83
CA ASN A 610 -16.62 -17.03 -8.87
C ASN A 610 -15.13 -16.63 -8.85
N SER A 611 -14.86 -15.32 -8.99
CA SER A 611 -13.52 -14.78 -9.21
C SER A 611 -13.21 -13.63 -8.24
N GLU A 612 -11.92 -13.47 -7.97
CA GLU A 612 -11.42 -12.31 -7.24
C GLU A 612 -11.29 -11.09 -8.16
N PHE A 613 -11.41 -9.91 -7.57
CA PHE A 613 -11.25 -8.63 -8.25
C PHE A 613 -10.69 -7.58 -7.30
N TYR A 614 -10.05 -6.56 -7.87
CA TYR A 614 -9.65 -5.38 -7.11
C TYR A 614 -10.62 -4.25 -7.41
N ALA A 615 -10.99 -3.49 -6.41
CA ALA A 615 -11.78 -2.28 -6.56
C ALA A 615 -11.15 -1.17 -5.74
N GLY A 616 -11.11 0.04 -6.30
CA GLY A 616 -10.51 1.15 -5.60
C GLY A 616 -10.43 2.41 -6.44
N VAL A 617 -9.47 3.26 -6.12
CA VAL A 617 -9.35 4.59 -6.73
C VAL A 617 -7.93 4.79 -7.22
N LEU A 618 -7.80 5.38 -8.39
CA LEU A 618 -6.53 5.78 -8.98
C LEU A 618 -6.43 7.30 -8.94
N GLN A 619 -5.31 7.76 -8.42
CA GLN A 619 -4.89 9.16 -8.32
C GLN A 619 -4.18 9.57 -9.61
N THR A 620 -4.55 10.71 -10.20
CA THR A 620 -3.70 11.37 -11.22
C THR A 620 -2.45 11.97 -10.56
N MET A 621 -1.47 12.41 -11.34
CA MET A 621 -0.28 13.13 -10.84
C MET A 621 -0.60 14.12 -9.69
N ASN A 622 0.23 14.11 -8.65
CA ASN A 622 0.02 14.88 -7.44
C ASN A 622 0.10 16.40 -7.70
N ILE A 623 -0.89 17.15 -7.22
CA ILE A 623 -0.91 18.62 -7.27
C ILE A 623 -0.26 19.26 -6.03
N GLY A 624 1.06 19.14 -5.86
CA GLY A 624 1.76 19.81 -4.76
C GLY A 624 2.89 18.97 -4.18
N ASP A 625 3.09 19.08 -2.87
CA ASP A 625 4.18 18.39 -2.18
C ASP A 625 3.79 17.03 -1.60
N LEU A 626 2.54 16.85 -1.11
CA LEU A 626 1.90 15.59 -0.66
C LEU A 626 0.37 15.77 -0.64
N SER A 627 -0.41 14.70 -0.83
CA SER A 627 -1.88 14.72 -0.70
C SER A 627 -2.39 13.48 0.08
N PHE A 628 -2.81 13.68 1.34
CA PHE A 628 -3.39 12.61 2.17
C PHE A 628 -4.89 12.52 1.91
N VAL A 629 -5.31 11.58 1.07
CA VAL A 629 -6.67 11.60 0.51
C VAL A 629 -7.53 10.46 1.01
N LEU A 630 -6.98 9.26 1.12
CA LEU A 630 -7.78 8.10 1.48
C LEU A 630 -7.80 7.95 2.99
N SER A 631 -9.00 7.99 3.57
CA SER A 631 -9.19 7.69 5.00
C SER A 631 -8.89 6.21 5.28
N THR A 632 -8.15 5.95 6.34
CA THR A 632 -7.78 4.60 6.78
C THR A 632 -8.04 4.44 8.27
N ASN A 633 -8.08 3.20 8.73
CA ASN A 633 -8.00 2.88 10.14
C ASN A 633 -6.59 2.38 10.48
N THR A 634 -5.86 3.11 11.33
CA THR A 634 -4.53 2.71 11.82
C THR A 634 -4.60 2.44 13.32
N ASP A 635 -4.15 1.27 13.75
CA ASP A 635 -4.00 0.90 15.16
C ASP A 635 -2.68 0.15 15.36
N TYR A 636 -1.59 0.85 15.65
CA TYR A 636 -0.20 0.35 15.55
C TYR A 636 0.10 -0.97 16.29
N ASP A 637 -0.76 -1.42 17.19
CA ASP A 637 -0.58 -2.65 17.97
C ASP A 637 -1.13 -3.92 17.29
N LEU A 638 -1.65 -3.80 16.06
CA LEU A 638 -2.33 -4.87 15.33
C LEU A 638 -1.62 -5.28 14.01
N PRO A 639 -1.83 -6.49 13.49
CA PRO A 639 -1.36 -6.88 12.15
C PRO A 639 -2.27 -6.34 11.02
N ALA A 640 -1.67 -6.00 9.87
CA ALA A 640 -2.43 -5.65 8.67
C ALA A 640 -3.29 -6.84 8.19
N ARG A 641 -4.47 -6.56 7.62
CA ARG A 641 -5.35 -7.60 7.05
C ARG A 641 -4.65 -8.32 5.89
N PRO A 642 -4.43 -9.64 5.98
CA PRO A 642 -3.90 -10.42 4.87
C PRO A 642 -4.85 -10.35 3.68
N GLN A 643 -4.29 -10.12 2.51
CA GLN A 643 -4.96 -10.07 1.21
C GLN A 643 -6.10 -9.04 1.14
N GLY A 644 -6.04 -7.97 1.95
CA GLY A 644 -7.05 -6.93 2.03
C GLY A 644 -6.77 -5.74 1.11
N SER A 645 -5.83 -4.91 1.54
CA SER A 645 -5.49 -3.62 0.92
C SER A 645 -4.24 -3.73 0.02
N TYR A 646 -4.25 -3.01 -1.10
CA TYR A 646 -3.19 -3.04 -2.12
C TYR A 646 -2.90 -1.65 -2.67
N PHE A 647 -1.62 -1.39 -2.94
CA PHE A 647 -1.20 -0.31 -3.83
C PHE A 647 -1.02 -0.84 -5.23
N ALA A 648 -1.20 -0.01 -6.25
CA ALA A 648 -0.64 -0.31 -7.56
C ALA A 648 -0.15 0.96 -8.25
N ASP A 649 1.08 0.94 -8.74
CA ASP A 649 1.64 2.00 -9.57
C ASP A 649 0.89 2.08 -10.89
N ALA A 650 0.64 3.31 -11.35
CA ALA A 650 0.05 3.52 -12.67
C ALA A 650 1.12 3.34 -13.75
N GLY A 651 1.11 2.18 -14.42
CA GLY A 651 1.95 1.93 -15.60
C GLY A 651 1.53 2.76 -16.83
N PRO A 652 2.19 2.58 -17.99
CA PRO A 652 1.76 3.12 -19.29
C PRO A 652 0.27 3.03 -19.58
N VAL A 653 -0.23 3.96 -20.40
CA VAL A 653 -1.63 3.92 -20.83
C VAL A 653 -1.91 2.59 -21.51
N GLY A 654 -2.79 1.79 -20.91
CA GLY A 654 -3.14 0.45 -21.39
C GLY A 654 -2.31 -0.71 -20.83
N SER A 655 -1.36 -0.47 -19.91
CA SER A 655 -0.70 -1.54 -19.16
C SER A 655 -1.51 -1.96 -17.92
N ASN A 656 -1.24 -3.18 -17.44
CA ASN A 656 -1.80 -3.66 -16.18
C ASN A 656 -1.30 -2.81 -15.01
N LEU A 657 -2.18 -2.61 -14.04
CA LEU A 657 -1.75 -2.20 -12.70
C LEU A 657 -1.19 -3.44 -12.03
N ILE A 658 -0.08 -3.32 -11.29
CA ILE A 658 0.52 -4.44 -10.56
C ILE A 658 0.17 -4.25 -9.07
N PRO A 659 -0.89 -4.91 -8.55
CA PRO A 659 -1.27 -4.74 -7.16
C PRO A 659 -0.22 -5.36 -6.25
N THR A 660 0.33 -4.55 -5.36
CA THR A 660 1.25 -4.95 -4.30
C THR A 660 0.53 -4.83 -2.97
N GLU A 661 0.52 -5.91 -2.20
CA GLU A 661 -0.17 -5.96 -0.91
C GLU A 661 0.47 -5.01 0.11
N VAL A 662 -0.37 -4.34 0.88
CA VAL A 662 0.09 -3.44 1.93
C VAL A 662 0.46 -4.24 3.18
N ASN A 663 1.78 -4.38 3.42
CA ASN A 663 2.31 -5.11 4.57
C ASN A 663 2.73 -4.20 5.74
N TYR A 664 2.43 -2.89 5.68
CA TYR A 664 2.69 -1.96 6.77
C TYR A 664 1.59 -2.08 7.85
N THR A 665 1.97 -1.93 9.11
CA THR A 665 1.04 -1.67 10.21
C THR A 665 0.12 -0.48 9.85
N LEU A 666 -1.14 -0.41 10.25
CA LEU A 666 -2.24 -1.13 9.64
C LEU A 666 -3.04 -0.17 8.78
N THR A 667 -3.53 -0.59 7.62
CA THR A 667 -4.49 0.23 6.89
C THR A 667 -5.54 -0.63 6.19
N ASP A 668 -6.73 -0.72 6.80
CA ASP A 668 -7.93 -1.06 6.03
C ASP A 668 -8.36 0.21 5.29
N PHE A 669 -8.27 0.17 3.96
CA PHE A 669 -8.71 1.28 3.11
C PHE A 669 -10.22 1.41 3.15
N MET A 670 -10.72 2.64 3.35
CA MET A 670 -12.15 2.95 3.24
C MET A 670 -12.59 3.00 1.79
N ILE A 671 -12.59 1.83 1.17
CA ILE A 671 -13.07 1.61 -0.18
C ILE A 671 -14.26 0.66 -0.09
N GLU A 672 -15.34 1.00 -0.79
CA GLU A 672 -16.49 0.11 -0.98
C GLU A 672 -16.60 -0.27 -2.45
N ALA A 673 -16.97 -1.53 -2.72
CA ALA A 673 -17.38 -1.98 -4.05
C ALA A 673 -18.86 -2.34 -4.02
N VAL A 674 -19.64 -1.78 -4.95
CA VAL A 674 -21.08 -2.07 -5.08
C VAL A 674 -21.26 -3.05 -6.23
N ALA A 675 -21.73 -4.25 -5.94
CA ALA A 675 -22.08 -5.28 -6.90
C ALA A 675 -23.55 -5.19 -7.31
N SER A 676 -23.88 -5.74 -8.46
CA SER A 676 -25.27 -5.89 -8.91
C SER A 676 -25.36 -7.01 -9.92
N ALA A 677 -26.57 -7.53 -10.15
CA ALA A 677 -26.83 -8.46 -11.23
C ALA A 677 -26.61 -7.78 -12.60
N GLN A 678 -26.27 -8.57 -13.60
CA GLN A 678 -26.27 -8.10 -14.99
C GLN A 678 -27.71 -7.93 -15.48
N LEU A 679 -27.98 -6.83 -16.18
CA LEU A 679 -29.30 -6.54 -16.75
C LEU A 679 -29.41 -7.06 -18.19
N SER A 680 -30.61 -7.38 -18.64
CA SER A 680 -30.84 -7.90 -20.00
C SER A 680 -30.69 -6.83 -21.09
N VAL A 681 -31.15 -5.62 -20.80
CA VAL A 681 -31.09 -4.43 -21.66
C VAL A 681 -30.57 -3.27 -20.82
N ASP A 682 -29.40 -2.74 -21.17
CA ASP A 682 -28.77 -1.62 -20.46
C ASP A 682 -27.78 -0.94 -21.40
N ALA A 683 -27.92 0.36 -21.66
CA ALA A 683 -26.94 1.15 -22.40
C ALA A 683 -26.77 2.54 -21.80
N GLY A 684 -25.51 2.94 -21.63
CA GLY A 684 -25.19 4.19 -20.96
C GLY A 684 -24.12 5.01 -21.66
N VAL A 685 -23.87 6.18 -21.10
CA VAL A 685 -22.75 7.06 -21.47
C VAL A 685 -21.57 6.76 -20.56
N SER A 686 -20.40 6.52 -21.13
CA SER A 686 -19.16 6.27 -20.38
C SER A 686 -18.16 7.41 -20.40
N ASP A 687 -18.18 8.24 -21.44
CA ASP A 687 -17.36 9.44 -21.52
C ASP A 687 -18.06 10.50 -22.37
N ILE A 688 -17.84 11.77 -22.06
CA ILE A 688 -18.35 12.90 -22.84
C ILE A 688 -17.23 13.68 -23.55
N GLY A 689 -16.00 13.17 -23.48
CA GLY A 689 -14.84 13.76 -24.15
C GLY A 689 -14.20 14.90 -23.35
N PRO A 690 -13.75 15.99 -24.01
CA PRO A 690 -13.10 17.11 -23.33
C PRO A 690 -13.95 17.71 -22.20
N LYS A 691 -13.34 17.93 -21.04
CA LYS A 691 -13.99 18.37 -19.79
C LYS A 691 -13.07 19.26 -18.97
N PHE A 692 -13.64 20.00 -18.01
CA PHE A 692 -12.95 21.05 -17.27
C PHE A 692 -12.30 22.06 -18.22
N GLU A 693 -11.19 22.67 -17.84
CA GLU A 693 -10.43 23.57 -18.70
C GLU A 693 -9.72 22.79 -19.81
N GLN A 694 -9.96 23.17 -21.06
CA GLN A 694 -9.42 22.50 -22.26
C GLN A 694 -8.96 23.54 -23.27
N TYR A 695 -7.83 23.25 -23.93
CA TYR A 695 -7.23 24.14 -24.91
C TYR A 695 -7.33 23.52 -26.30
N PHE A 696 -7.65 24.36 -27.29
CA PHE A 696 -7.86 23.97 -28.68
C PHE A 696 -7.11 24.91 -29.63
N SER A 697 -6.74 24.42 -30.80
CA SER A 697 -6.10 25.24 -31.84
C SER A 697 -7.08 26.19 -32.54
N THR A 698 -8.37 25.86 -32.55
CA THR A 698 -9.43 26.70 -33.13
C THR A 698 -10.66 26.67 -32.23
N ASN A 699 -11.58 27.61 -32.44
CA ASN A 699 -12.81 27.71 -31.65
C ASN A 699 -13.92 26.77 -32.13
N THR A 700 -13.63 25.93 -33.13
CA THR A 700 -14.55 24.92 -33.65
C THR A 700 -13.96 23.55 -33.42
N ILE A 701 -14.71 22.70 -32.74
CA ILE A 701 -14.32 21.33 -32.45
C ILE A 701 -15.40 20.37 -32.93
N THR A 702 -15.02 19.12 -33.18
CA THR A 702 -15.98 18.04 -33.41
C THR A 702 -16.10 17.27 -32.09
N PRO A 703 -17.17 17.49 -31.30
CA PRO A 703 -17.30 16.85 -30.01
C PRO A 703 -17.43 15.33 -30.18
N GLN A 704 -16.80 14.58 -29.29
CA GLN A 704 -16.92 13.12 -29.23
C GLN A 704 -17.36 12.69 -27.83
N GLY A 705 -18.17 11.64 -27.77
CA GLY A 705 -18.54 10.94 -26.55
C GLY A 705 -18.36 9.45 -26.73
N LYS A 706 -18.51 8.69 -25.65
CA LYS A 706 -18.42 7.25 -25.64
C LYS A 706 -19.65 6.69 -24.96
N VAL A 707 -20.25 5.70 -25.59
CA VAL A 707 -21.39 4.95 -25.06
C VAL A 707 -21.06 3.47 -24.98
N PHE A 708 -21.82 2.73 -24.18
CA PHE A 708 -21.61 1.31 -23.96
C PHE A 708 -22.93 0.56 -23.91
N ASN A 709 -22.85 -0.77 -24.08
CA ASN A 709 -23.96 -1.68 -23.88
C ASN A 709 -23.65 -2.62 -22.71
N SER A 710 -24.32 -2.42 -21.58
CA SER A 710 -24.27 -3.26 -20.38
C SER A 710 -25.32 -4.38 -20.32
N GLY A 711 -26.15 -4.50 -21.35
CA GLY A 711 -27.09 -5.59 -21.51
C GLY A 711 -26.44 -6.93 -21.86
N THR A 712 -27.26 -7.97 -21.94
CA THR A 712 -26.87 -9.31 -22.44
C THR A 712 -27.16 -9.48 -23.93
N THR A 713 -27.78 -8.50 -24.58
CA THR A 713 -28.18 -8.54 -26.00
C THR A 713 -27.65 -7.32 -26.76
N ASN A 714 -27.51 -7.42 -28.10
CA ASN A 714 -27.08 -6.28 -28.92
C ASN A 714 -28.08 -5.12 -28.79
N ALA A 715 -27.58 -3.90 -28.65
CA ALA A 715 -28.41 -2.70 -28.44
C ALA A 715 -28.29 -1.72 -29.62
N THR A 716 -29.41 -1.11 -29.99
CA THR A 716 -29.48 0.01 -30.95
C THR A 716 -30.24 1.16 -30.31
N PHE A 717 -29.63 2.34 -30.24
CA PHE A 717 -30.18 3.48 -29.51
C PHE A 717 -29.67 4.82 -30.06
N ASN A 718 -30.41 5.89 -29.74
CA ASN A 718 -30.00 7.25 -30.06
C ASN A 718 -29.21 7.87 -28.90
N VAL A 719 -28.18 8.63 -29.27
CA VAL A 719 -27.34 9.40 -28.35
C VAL A 719 -27.46 10.87 -28.72
N THR A 720 -27.90 11.70 -27.77
CA THR A 720 -28.05 13.14 -27.95
C THR A 720 -27.03 13.88 -27.11
N ARG A 721 -26.19 14.71 -27.74
CA ARG A 721 -25.35 15.69 -27.05
C ARG A 721 -26.05 17.03 -27.00
N THR A 722 -26.01 17.67 -25.85
CA THR A 722 -26.37 19.08 -25.65
C THR A 722 -25.20 19.83 -25.01
N ILE A 723 -24.95 21.06 -25.45
CA ILE A 723 -23.96 21.95 -24.82
C ILE A 723 -24.65 23.28 -24.47
N SER A 724 -24.63 23.62 -23.19
CA SER A 724 -25.33 24.79 -22.63
C SER A 724 -24.38 25.68 -21.83
N PRO A 725 -24.49 27.02 -21.91
CA PRO A 725 -25.43 27.79 -22.73
C PRO A 725 -25.02 27.81 -24.22
N GLY A 726 -25.91 28.28 -25.10
CA GLY A 726 -25.66 28.38 -26.55
C GLY A 726 -26.52 27.47 -27.43
N GLY A 727 -27.33 26.58 -26.84
CA GLY A 727 -28.39 25.85 -27.54
C GLY A 727 -27.91 24.75 -28.50
N TYR A 728 -26.64 24.34 -28.45
CA TYR A 728 -26.13 23.27 -29.31
C TYR A 728 -26.80 21.93 -28.98
N THR A 729 -27.26 21.22 -30.01
CA THR A 729 -27.75 19.85 -29.91
C THR A 729 -27.36 19.04 -31.14
N SER A 730 -26.95 17.79 -30.93
CA SER A 730 -26.62 16.84 -32.00
C SER A 730 -27.05 15.44 -31.58
N THR A 731 -27.85 14.77 -32.41
CA THR A 731 -28.30 13.38 -32.16
C THR A 731 -27.69 12.43 -33.18
N LYS A 732 -27.14 11.31 -32.71
CA LYS A 732 -26.55 10.24 -33.54
C LYS A 732 -27.11 8.88 -33.12
N THR A 733 -27.26 7.97 -34.08
CA THR A 733 -27.73 6.60 -33.81
C THR A 733 -26.54 5.66 -33.72
N VAL A 734 -26.47 4.88 -32.64
CA VAL A 734 -25.54 3.76 -32.49
C VAL A 734 -26.30 2.48 -32.76
N SER A 735 -25.83 1.69 -33.73
CA SER A 735 -26.53 0.50 -34.21
C SER A 735 -25.79 -0.77 -33.84
N ASN A 736 -26.53 -1.78 -33.39
CA ASN A 736 -26.05 -3.14 -33.16
C ASN A 736 -24.79 -3.23 -32.26
N LEU A 737 -24.73 -2.42 -31.20
CA LEU A 737 -23.63 -2.44 -30.25
C LEU A 737 -23.70 -3.75 -29.43
N ALA A 738 -22.70 -4.61 -29.56
CA ALA A 738 -22.67 -5.91 -28.89
C ALA A 738 -22.60 -5.79 -27.36
N PRO A 739 -23.10 -6.78 -26.59
CA PRO A 739 -22.92 -6.87 -25.15
C PRO A 739 -21.47 -6.63 -24.72
N GLY A 740 -21.26 -5.79 -23.70
CA GLY A 740 -19.92 -5.45 -23.20
C GLY A 740 -19.06 -4.60 -24.12
N SER A 741 -19.59 -4.16 -25.26
CA SER A 741 -18.88 -3.30 -26.18
C SER A 741 -19.16 -1.82 -25.94
N ASN A 742 -18.25 -0.98 -26.41
CA ASN A 742 -18.38 0.47 -26.42
C ASN A 742 -18.25 1.03 -27.83
N ALA A 743 -18.78 2.24 -28.04
CA ALA A 743 -18.70 2.96 -29.30
C ALA A 743 -18.37 4.44 -29.06
N ILE A 744 -17.47 4.99 -29.87
CA ILE A 744 -17.23 6.44 -29.93
C ILE A 744 -18.31 7.06 -30.82
N VAL A 745 -19.02 8.04 -30.29
CA VAL A 745 -20.03 8.83 -31.00
C VAL A 745 -19.40 10.16 -31.39
N THR A 746 -19.35 10.44 -32.68
CA THR A 746 -18.86 11.73 -33.20
C THR A 746 -20.06 12.61 -33.53
N PHE A 747 -20.16 13.74 -32.83
CA PHE A 747 -21.26 14.70 -32.97
C PHE A 747 -20.94 15.77 -34.01
N ASP A 748 -21.95 16.55 -34.41
CA ASP A 748 -21.77 17.63 -35.38
C ASP A 748 -20.83 18.73 -34.84
N PRO A 749 -20.08 19.45 -35.69
CA PRO A 749 -19.16 20.48 -35.23
C PRO A 749 -19.82 21.51 -34.31
N TRP A 750 -19.13 21.87 -33.23
CA TRP A 750 -19.55 22.88 -32.26
C TRP A 750 -18.53 24.01 -32.22
N THR A 751 -19.01 25.25 -32.32
CA THR A 751 -18.20 26.45 -32.23
C THR A 751 -18.48 27.17 -30.91
N PHE A 752 -17.43 27.41 -30.12
CA PHE A 752 -17.51 28.13 -28.84
C PHE A 752 -16.99 29.57 -28.97
N SER A 753 -17.37 30.44 -28.03
CA SER A 753 -16.79 31.80 -27.95
C SER A 753 -15.30 31.75 -27.63
N ALA A 754 -14.45 32.44 -28.41
CA ALA A 754 -12.99 32.45 -28.21
C ALA A 754 -12.54 33.06 -26.86
N SER A 755 -13.43 33.77 -26.15
CA SER A 755 -13.23 34.21 -24.77
C SER A 755 -14.54 34.02 -24.00
N PRO A 756 -14.82 32.80 -23.52
CA PRO A 756 -16.03 32.55 -22.76
C PRO A 756 -15.90 33.18 -21.37
N THR A 757 -16.95 33.87 -20.92
CA THR A 757 -17.04 34.45 -19.56
C THR A 757 -17.72 33.50 -18.57
N TYR A 758 -18.03 32.27 -19.00
CA TYR A 758 -18.74 31.24 -18.25
C TYR A 758 -18.29 29.85 -18.72
N ASP A 759 -18.53 28.84 -17.90
CA ASP A 759 -18.31 27.43 -18.26
C ASP A 759 -19.51 26.88 -19.02
N TYR A 760 -19.26 25.99 -20.00
CA TYR A 760 -20.31 25.22 -20.66
C TYR A 760 -20.58 23.94 -19.87
N THR A 761 -21.81 23.45 -19.91
CA THR A 761 -22.19 22.11 -19.48
C THR A 761 -22.37 21.25 -20.73
N VAL A 762 -21.52 20.23 -20.89
CA VAL A 762 -21.67 19.20 -21.91
C VAL A 762 -22.50 18.08 -21.30
N ARG A 763 -23.53 17.63 -22.02
CA ARG A 763 -24.39 16.52 -21.59
C ARG A 763 -24.68 15.58 -22.74
N ASP A 764 -24.42 14.31 -22.53
CA ASP A 764 -24.85 13.23 -23.42
C ASP A 764 -26.01 12.48 -22.79
N THR A 765 -26.96 12.03 -23.61
CA THR A 765 -28.12 11.25 -23.19
C THR A 765 -28.39 10.12 -24.17
N VAL A 766 -28.49 8.89 -23.65
CA VAL A 766 -28.90 7.68 -24.34
C VAL A 766 -30.41 7.49 -24.17
N ILE A 767 -31.08 7.14 -25.26
CA ILE A 767 -32.49 6.76 -25.25
C ILE A 767 -32.59 5.32 -25.77
N LEU A 768 -32.74 4.37 -24.84
CA LEU A 768 -32.96 2.95 -25.11
C LEU A 768 -34.27 2.50 -24.44
N SER A 769 -35.15 1.84 -25.20
CA SER A 769 -36.42 1.33 -24.67
C SER A 769 -36.19 0.10 -23.81
N GLY A 770 -36.79 0.07 -22.62
CA GLY A 770 -36.64 -1.06 -21.68
C GLY A 770 -35.29 -1.12 -20.97
N ASP A 771 -34.52 -0.03 -20.99
CA ASP A 771 -33.25 0.08 -20.26
C ASP A 771 -33.46 -0.15 -18.75
N GLY A 772 -32.81 -1.18 -18.21
CA GLY A 772 -32.92 -1.56 -16.82
C GLY A 772 -32.14 -0.67 -15.85
N ASN A 773 -31.22 0.17 -16.32
CA ASN A 773 -30.42 1.06 -15.48
C ASN A 773 -30.42 2.50 -15.99
N THR A 774 -31.52 3.20 -15.76
CA THR A 774 -31.67 4.60 -16.21
C THR A 774 -30.67 5.59 -15.60
N SER A 775 -29.90 5.20 -14.58
CA SER A 775 -28.92 6.08 -13.92
C SER A 775 -27.66 6.34 -14.75
N ASN A 776 -27.37 5.49 -15.75
CA ASN A 776 -26.23 5.65 -16.64
C ASN A 776 -26.62 6.26 -18.02
N ASN A 777 -27.92 6.50 -18.25
CA ASN A 777 -28.43 7.02 -19.52
C ASN A 777 -28.00 8.45 -19.79
N ALA A 778 -27.55 9.20 -18.79
CA ALA A 778 -27.08 10.57 -18.99
C ALA A 778 -25.81 10.84 -18.21
N MET A 779 -24.88 11.57 -18.84
CA MET A 779 -23.68 12.08 -18.20
C MET A 779 -23.57 13.58 -18.49
N SER A 780 -23.08 14.34 -17.51
CA SER A 780 -22.81 15.78 -17.68
C SER A 780 -21.54 16.19 -16.96
N GLU A 781 -20.82 17.15 -17.54
CA GLU A 781 -19.64 17.78 -16.93
C GLU A 781 -19.46 19.21 -17.44
N SER A 782 -18.72 20.03 -16.68
CA SER A 782 -18.32 21.35 -17.15
C SER A 782 -17.20 21.27 -18.19
N LEU A 783 -17.17 22.25 -19.10
CA LEU A 783 -16.13 22.47 -20.10
C LEU A 783 -15.85 23.96 -20.20
N THR A 784 -14.60 24.36 -19.96
CA THR A 784 -14.08 25.71 -20.15
C THR A 784 -13.13 25.68 -21.36
N PRO A 785 -13.64 25.87 -22.58
CA PRO A 785 -12.82 25.77 -23.78
C PRO A 785 -12.04 27.07 -23.99
N ARG A 786 -10.76 26.96 -24.35
CA ARG A 786 -9.88 28.08 -24.67
C ARG A 786 -9.17 27.87 -26.00
N ILE A 787 -8.83 28.97 -26.65
CA ILE A 787 -7.86 28.94 -27.75
C ILE A 787 -6.48 28.95 -27.14
N ALA A 788 -5.69 27.93 -27.45
CA ALA A 788 -4.31 27.85 -27.01
C ALA A 788 -3.52 29.03 -27.56
N LYS A 789 -2.79 29.68 -26.68
CA LYS A 789 -1.75 30.65 -27.06
C LYS A 789 -0.54 29.92 -27.60
N GLN A 790 0.50 30.65 -27.97
CA GLN A 790 1.69 30.03 -28.57
C GLN A 790 2.52 29.21 -27.57
N LEU A 791 2.58 29.66 -26.31
CA LEU A 791 3.38 29.06 -25.24
C LEU A 791 2.52 28.49 -24.11
N CYS A 792 2.84 27.28 -23.65
CA CYS A 792 2.27 26.66 -22.45
C CYS A 792 3.31 26.57 -21.34
N VAL A 793 2.98 27.11 -20.17
CA VAL A 793 3.67 26.85 -18.91
C VAL A 793 2.95 25.71 -18.22
N LEU A 794 3.46 24.49 -18.38
CA LEU A 794 2.95 23.28 -17.73
C LEU A 794 3.69 23.10 -16.39
N TRP A 795 3.00 23.29 -15.27
CA TRP A 795 3.66 23.43 -13.96
C TRP A 795 3.09 22.52 -12.88
N GLN A 796 3.98 22.05 -12.00
CA GLN A 796 3.63 21.31 -10.80
C GLN A 796 3.72 22.17 -9.53
N THR A 797 4.79 22.96 -9.38
CA THR A 797 4.98 23.83 -8.21
C THR A 797 4.78 25.30 -8.54
N LYS A 798 4.25 26.07 -7.58
CA LYS A 798 4.06 27.51 -7.75
C LYS A 798 5.39 28.24 -7.93
N ALA A 799 6.44 27.82 -7.22
CA ALA A 799 7.76 28.45 -7.28
C ALA A 799 8.37 28.41 -8.69
N ASP A 800 8.28 27.26 -9.38
CA ASP A 800 8.77 27.13 -10.77
C ASP A 800 7.92 27.94 -11.74
N ARG A 801 6.59 27.84 -11.62
CA ARG A 801 5.64 28.63 -12.42
C ARG A 801 5.92 30.13 -12.31
N ASP A 802 5.97 30.66 -11.08
CA ASP A 802 6.11 32.09 -10.84
C ASP A 802 7.47 32.62 -11.31
N SER A 803 8.52 31.78 -11.22
CA SER A 803 9.84 32.12 -11.73
C SER A 803 9.88 32.19 -13.26
N LEU A 804 9.23 31.24 -13.95
CA LEU A 804 9.12 31.28 -15.41
C LEU A 804 8.23 32.43 -15.89
N ILE A 805 7.10 32.70 -15.23
CA ILE A 805 6.22 33.83 -15.57
C ILE A 805 6.97 35.17 -15.45
N ARG A 806 7.76 35.36 -14.39
CA ARG A 806 8.61 36.56 -14.26
C ARG A 806 9.61 36.68 -15.41
N ALA A 807 10.23 35.57 -15.82
CA ALA A 807 11.15 35.57 -16.96
C ALA A 807 10.45 35.89 -18.29
N ILE A 808 9.29 35.30 -18.56
CA ILE A 808 8.46 35.58 -19.74
C ILE A 808 8.08 37.06 -19.79
N ASN A 809 7.62 37.63 -18.68
CA ASN A 809 7.20 39.02 -18.61
C ASN A 809 8.37 40.00 -18.73
N ALA A 810 9.54 39.65 -18.18
CA ALA A 810 10.74 40.49 -18.26
C ALA A 810 11.37 40.49 -19.66
N ASP A 811 11.34 39.36 -20.38
CA ASP A 811 11.78 39.27 -21.78
C ASP A 811 10.79 39.95 -22.74
N GLY A 812 9.49 39.86 -22.46
CA GLY A 812 8.44 40.60 -23.17
C GLY A 812 7.92 39.91 -24.45
N ARG A 813 8.69 39.03 -25.12
CA ARG A 813 8.26 38.41 -26.41
C ARG A 813 6.97 37.60 -26.30
N PHE A 814 6.75 36.95 -25.16
CA PHE A 814 5.56 36.12 -24.90
C PHE A 814 4.65 36.65 -23.80
N ALA A 815 4.87 37.84 -23.23
CA ALA A 815 4.18 38.34 -22.02
C ALA A 815 2.63 38.30 -22.08
N ASN A 816 2.02 38.34 -23.27
CA ASN A 816 0.57 38.21 -23.45
C ASN A 816 0.15 36.93 -24.22
N ASN A 817 1.12 36.13 -24.65
CA ASN A 817 0.93 34.98 -25.55
C ASN A 817 1.37 33.64 -24.90
N PHE A 818 1.09 33.49 -23.60
CA PHE A 818 1.26 32.23 -22.88
C PHE A 818 0.04 31.84 -22.04
N ASP A 819 -0.15 30.53 -21.87
CA ASP A 819 -1.12 29.90 -20.98
C ASP A 819 -0.41 29.24 -19.79
N THR A 820 -1.09 29.15 -18.65
CA THR A 820 -0.61 28.41 -17.48
C THR A 820 -1.48 27.20 -17.23
N VAL A 821 -0.89 26.01 -17.27
CA VAL A 821 -1.59 24.74 -17.18
C VAL A 821 -0.98 23.90 -16.06
N ARG A 822 -1.79 23.32 -15.18
CA ARG A 822 -1.27 22.42 -14.13
C ARG A 822 -0.86 21.08 -14.73
N ILE A 823 0.11 20.43 -14.08
CA ILE A 823 0.67 19.15 -14.56
C ILE A 823 -0.35 18.00 -14.61
N ASN A 824 -1.43 18.05 -13.83
CA ASN A 824 -2.52 17.07 -13.87
C ASN A 824 -3.56 17.36 -14.98
N TYR A 825 -3.20 18.16 -15.99
CA TYR A 825 -4.03 18.44 -17.15
C TYR A 825 -4.28 17.16 -17.98
N THR A 826 -5.56 16.88 -18.23
CA THR A 826 -6.02 15.69 -18.96
C THR A 826 -6.26 15.95 -20.45
N GLY A 827 -6.16 17.20 -20.90
CA GLY A 827 -6.32 17.57 -22.30
C GLY A 827 -5.06 17.35 -23.14
N SER A 828 -5.17 17.61 -24.45
CA SER A 828 -4.05 17.46 -25.38
C SER A 828 -3.06 18.62 -25.27
N LEU A 829 -1.75 18.32 -25.30
CA LEU A 829 -0.68 19.32 -25.43
C LEU A 829 -0.45 19.79 -26.89
N ARG A 830 -1.05 19.12 -27.88
CA ARG A 830 -0.90 19.42 -29.32
C ARG A 830 -1.27 20.86 -29.75
N PRO A 831 -2.21 21.56 -29.10
CA PRO A 831 -2.58 22.91 -29.51
C PRO A 831 -1.44 23.94 -29.45
N TRP A 832 -0.51 23.80 -28.50
CA TRP A 832 0.58 24.76 -28.31
C TRP A 832 1.74 24.53 -29.28
N ASN A 833 2.59 25.53 -29.50
CA ASN A 833 3.84 25.40 -30.27
C ASN A 833 5.07 25.25 -29.38
N ILE A 834 4.99 25.78 -28.15
CA ILE A 834 6.07 25.76 -27.17
C ILE A 834 5.47 25.27 -25.86
N VAL A 835 6.06 24.23 -25.28
CA VAL A 835 5.67 23.70 -23.95
C VAL A 835 6.88 23.74 -23.04
N PHE A 836 6.78 24.52 -21.96
CA PHE A 836 7.69 24.47 -20.82
C PHE A 836 7.09 23.54 -19.76
N GLY A 837 7.65 22.35 -19.60
CA GLY A 837 7.31 21.41 -18.53
C GLY A 837 8.20 21.62 -17.31
N LEU A 838 7.59 22.02 -16.19
CA LEU A 838 8.25 22.31 -14.92
C LEU A 838 7.87 21.24 -13.89
N LEU A 839 8.68 20.17 -13.81
CA LEU A 839 8.46 19.02 -12.94
C LEU A 839 9.30 19.17 -11.65
N LYS A 840 8.82 18.63 -10.54
CA LYS A 840 9.52 18.67 -9.26
C LYS A 840 10.60 17.58 -9.16
N ASN A 841 10.25 16.31 -9.35
CA ASN A 841 11.20 15.18 -9.38
C ASN A 841 10.87 14.15 -10.48
N SER A 842 11.59 13.03 -10.53
CA SER A 842 11.35 11.92 -11.47
C SER A 842 10.15 11.02 -11.16
N GLY A 843 9.73 10.90 -9.91
CA GLY A 843 8.49 10.21 -9.52
C GLY A 843 7.23 10.96 -9.97
N ASP A 844 7.39 12.25 -10.28
CA ASP A 844 6.36 13.13 -10.83
C ASP A 844 6.27 13.05 -12.38
N TYR A 845 6.93 12.07 -12.99
CA TYR A 845 6.87 11.79 -14.42
C TYR A 845 6.04 10.53 -14.64
N SER A 846 4.71 10.69 -14.79
CA SER A 846 3.86 9.55 -15.14
C SER A 846 4.02 9.15 -16.61
N SER A 847 3.75 7.88 -16.88
CA SER A 847 3.66 7.33 -18.23
C SER A 847 2.63 8.07 -19.10
N TRP A 848 1.52 8.53 -18.52
CA TRP A 848 0.54 9.40 -19.18
C TRP A 848 1.16 10.71 -19.66
N MET A 849 1.97 11.35 -18.81
CA MET A 849 2.64 12.60 -19.16
C MET A 849 3.68 12.39 -20.27
N ARG A 850 4.50 11.33 -20.17
CA ARG A 850 5.40 10.91 -21.25
C ARG A 850 4.65 10.76 -22.56
N ASP A 851 3.56 10.01 -22.57
CA ASP A 851 2.83 9.68 -23.79
C ASP A 851 2.16 10.93 -24.38
N SER A 852 1.69 11.85 -23.53
CA SER A 852 1.18 13.16 -23.95
C SER A 852 2.28 14.03 -24.58
N MET A 853 3.46 14.10 -23.98
CA MET A 853 4.63 14.82 -24.52
C MET A 853 5.17 14.18 -25.81
N LYS A 854 5.21 12.84 -25.87
CA LYS A 854 5.55 12.08 -27.07
C LYS A 854 4.57 12.38 -28.18
N SER A 855 3.28 12.30 -27.89
CA SER A 855 2.22 12.60 -28.86
C SER A 855 2.29 14.04 -29.37
N TYR A 856 2.61 14.98 -28.50
CA TYR A 856 2.88 16.37 -28.87
C TYR A 856 4.03 16.49 -29.89
N LEU A 857 5.16 15.82 -29.64
CA LEU A 857 6.32 15.83 -30.55
C LEU A 857 6.07 15.05 -31.85
N ASP A 858 5.35 13.93 -31.80
CA ASP A 858 4.99 13.13 -32.98
C ASP A 858 4.10 13.91 -33.96
N ASN A 859 3.28 14.83 -33.45
CA ASN A 859 2.41 15.68 -34.26
C ASN A 859 3.09 16.97 -34.73
N SER A 860 4.42 17.03 -34.60
CA SER A 860 5.22 18.15 -35.06
C SER A 860 5.58 18.03 -36.53
N THR A 861 5.44 19.13 -37.26
CA THR A 861 5.84 19.23 -38.68
C THR A 861 6.76 20.44 -38.87
N PRO A 862 7.55 20.54 -39.96
CA PRO A 862 8.38 21.72 -40.21
C PRO A 862 7.59 23.04 -40.21
N LEU A 863 6.33 23.03 -40.69
CA LEU A 863 5.45 24.22 -40.72
C LEU A 863 4.77 24.51 -39.39
N ASN A 864 4.58 23.49 -38.54
CA ASN A 864 3.99 23.60 -37.20
C ASN A 864 4.97 23.01 -36.19
N LYS A 865 6.18 23.56 -36.16
CA LYS A 865 7.29 23.01 -35.37
C LYS A 865 6.97 23.15 -33.88
N LYS A 866 7.07 22.03 -33.17
CA LYS A 866 6.87 21.92 -31.73
C LYS A 866 8.19 22.00 -31.00
N SER A 867 8.21 22.73 -29.89
CA SER A 867 9.34 22.81 -28.98
C SER A 867 8.92 22.33 -27.59
N LEU A 868 9.62 21.34 -27.06
CA LEU A 868 9.42 20.81 -25.70
C LEU A 868 10.62 21.14 -24.83
N LEU A 869 10.38 21.80 -23.70
CA LEU A 869 11.43 22.25 -22.80
C LEU A 869 11.12 21.75 -21.40
N LEU A 870 11.93 20.83 -20.89
CA LEU A 870 11.70 20.17 -19.60
C LEU A 870 12.75 20.59 -18.59
N PHE A 871 12.27 20.99 -17.41
CA PHE A 871 13.06 21.32 -16.23
C PHE A 871 12.59 20.46 -15.07
N ALA A 872 13.48 19.65 -14.50
CA ALA A 872 13.15 18.67 -13.48
C ALA A 872 14.39 18.24 -12.70
N ASP A 873 14.28 17.99 -11.40
CA ASP A 873 15.39 17.40 -10.65
C ASP A 873 15.40 15.87 -10.82
N LYS A 874 16.57 15.29 -11.10
CA LYS A 874 16.78 13.82 -11.22
C LYS A 874 15.83 13.07 -12.16
N LEU A 875 15.29 13.70 -13.22
CA LEU A 875 14.36 13.04 -14.16
C LEU A 875 14.91 11.71 -14.71
N GLN A 876 16.22 11.64 -14.90
CA GLN A 876 16.92 10.52 -15.51
C GLN A 876 17.01 9.27 -14.60
N LEU A 877 16.92 9.43 -13.27
CA LEU A 877 17.11 8.35 -12.29
C LEU A 877 16.12 7.19 -12.50
N PHE A 878 14.87 7.47 -12.86
CA PHE A 878 13.84 6.43 -13.02
C PHE A 878 13.52 6.14 -14.49
N ASN A 879 13.79 7.09 -15.40
CA ASN A 879 13.46 6.97 -16.81
C ASN A 879 14.59 6.35 -17.65
N ASP A 880 15.83 6.48 -17.20
CA ASP A 880 17.02 5.86 -17.79
C ASP A 880 18.07 5.50 -16.72
N PRO A 881 17.73 4.72 -15.67
CA PRO A 881 18.63 4.40 -14.57
C PRO A 881 19.90 3.68 -15.00
N ILE A 882 20.97 3.90 -14.23
CA ILE A 882 22.17 3.05 -14.27
C ILE A 882 22.00 1.96 -13.23
N GLY A 883 21.93 0.69 -13.68
CA GLY A 883 21.88 -0.47 -12.78
C GLY A 883 20.49 -0.84 -12.25
N TYR A 884 19.45 -0.01 -12.47
CA TYR A 884 18.05 -0.36 -12.21
C TYR A 884 17.28 -0.59 -13.52
N ARG A 885 16.09 -1.20 -13.45
CA ARG A 885 15.24 -1.44 -14.62
C ARG A 885 14.24 -0.30 -14.79
N ALA A 886 14.38 0.52 -15.82
CA ALA A 886 13.28 1.33 -16.35
C ALA A 886 12.38 0.50 -17.28
N THR A 887 11.16 0.99 -17.54
CA THR A 887 10.36 0.46 -18.64
C THR A 887 11.06 0.78 -19.97
N PRO A 888 11.00 -0.12 -20.97
CA PRO A 888 11.55 0.15 -22.30
C PRO A 888 11.03 1.46 -22.91
N GLU A 889 9.77 1.79 -22.66
CA GLU A 889 9.09 2.98 -23.18
C GLU A 889 9.67 4.27 -22.61
N ASP A 890 9.99 4.30 -21.31
CA ASP A 890 10.58 5.47 -20.65
C ASP A 890 12.00 5.74 -21.16
N SER A 891 12.82 4.69 -21.26
CA SER A 891 14.17 4.80 -21.80
C SER A 891 14.18 5.21 -23.27
N VAL A 892 13.20 4.73 -24.06
CA VAL A 892 13.02 5.16 -25.45
C VAL A 892 12.66 6.63 -25.52
N PHE A 893 11.70 7.11 -24.73
CA PHE A 893 11.36 8.54 -24.74
C PHE A 893 12.56 9.41 -24.34
N PHE A 894 13.24 9.04 -23.25
CA PHE A 894 14.39 9.77 -22.73
C PHE A 894 15.54 9.86 -23.76
N ARG A 895 15.91 8.74 -24.37
CA ARG A 895 17.04 8.68 -25.33
C ARG A 895 16.67 9.15 -26.74
N GLN A 896 15.46 8.88 -27.22
CA GLN A 896 15.07 9.17 -28.61
C GLN A 896 14.39 10.52 -28.78
N TYR A 897 13.59 10.97 -27.80
CA TYR A 897 12.86 12.25 -27.89
C TYR A 897 13.63 13.36 -27.20
N LEU A 898 14.06 13.16 -25.95
CA LEU A 898 14.85 14.14 -25.19
C LEU A 898 16.35 14.11 -25.51
N LYS A 899 16.79 13.15 -26.33
CA LYS A 899 18.18 13.02 -26.82
C LYS A 899 19.23 12.94 -25.70
N SER A 900 18.83 12.40 -24.55
CA SER A 900 19.63 12.39 -23.33
C SER A 900 19.87 10.97 -22.81
N MET A 901 20.95 10.76 -22.09
CA MET A 901 21.27 9.49 -21.41
C MET A 901 21.87 9.77 -20.04
N THR A 902 21.53 8.96 -19.04
CA THR A 902 22.06 9.11 -17.66
C THR A 902 23.55 8.78 -17.59
N ILE A 903 24.29 9.56 -16.78
CA ILE A 903 25.65 9.25 -16.33
C ILE A 903 25.70 9.06 -14.81
N ASN A 904 25.06 9.95 -14.05
CA ASN A 904 24.97 9.86 -12.59
C ASN A 904 23.72 10.60 -12.08
N ASP A 905 23.28 10.30 -10.86
CA ASP A 905 22.13 10.94 -10.23
C ASP A 905 22.49 12.19 -9.41
N ASP A 906 23.78 12.35 -9.06
CA ASP A 906 24.27 13.45 -8.24
C ASP A 906 25.40 14.24 -8.91
N TRP A 907 25.06 15.38 -9.53
CA TRP A 907 26.06 16.34 -10.01
C TRP A 907 26.92 16.90 -8.89
N VAL A 908 26.28 17.34 -7.79
CA VAL A 908 26.92 18.14 -6.73
C VAL A 908 27.98 17.34 -6.00
N GLY A 909 27.74 16.04 -5.80
CA GLY A 909 28.72 15.10 -5.27
C GLY A 909 29.73 14.57 -6.31
N SER A 910 29.40 14.60 -7.60
CA SER A 910 30.31 14.12 -8.67
C SER A 910 31.31 15.16 -9.16
N VAL A 911 31.09 16.44 -8.86
CA VAL A 911 31.95 17.54 -9.30
C VAL A 911 32.54 18.24 -8.06
N PRO A 912 33.83 18.63 -8.07
CA PRO A 912 34.41 19.38 -6.97
C PRO A 912 33.60 20.64 -6.66
N SER A 913 33.56 21.08 -5.39
CA SER A 913 32.77 22.24 -4.95
C SER A 913 33.07 23.54 -5.71
N SER A 914 34.31 23.73 -6.18
CA SER A 914 34.71 24.84 -7.06
C SER A 914 34.09 24.78 -8.48
N GLY A 915 33.59 23.60 -8.87
CA GLY A 915 32.95 23.28 -10.15
C GLY A 915 31.43 23.06 -10.08
N ASN A 916 30.78 23.25 -8.91
CA ASN A 916 29.32 23.18 -8.74
C ASN A 916 28.57 24.40 -9.32
N ARG A 917 29.07 24.87 -10.47
CA ARG A 917 28.51 25.91 -11.32
C ARG A 917 28.45 25.38 -12.74
N PHE A 918 27.51 25.88 -13.53
CA PHE A 918 27.42 25.55 -14.95
C PHE A 918 27.76 26.75 -15.83
N ARG A 919 28.09 26.46 -17.08
CA ARG A 919 28.24 27.43 -18.16
C ARG A 919 27.46 26.98 -19.38
N GLY A 920 26.95 27.93 -20.15
CA GLY A 920 26.32 27.65 -21.43
C GLY A 920 27.34 27.37 -22.53
N VAL A 921 26.99 26.51 -23.46
CA VAL A 921 27.81 26.14 -24.64
C VAL A 921 26.97 26.22 -25.91
N GLY A 922 27.63 26.39 -27.07
CA GLY A 922 26.93 26.55 -28.36
C GLY A 922 26.00 27.75 -28.36
N ALA A 923 24.73 27.56 -28.73
CA ALA A 923 23.71 28.62 -28.74
C ALA A 923 23.45 29.24 -27.35
N PHE A 924 23.83 28.54 -26.27
CA PHE A 924 23.66 28.98 -24.90
C PHE A 924 24.92 29.70 -24.36
N SER A 925 25.94 29.88 -25.19
CA SER A 925 27.17 30.60 -24.82
C SER A 925 26.87 32.04 -24.36
N GLY A 926 27.70 32.55 -23.45
CA GLY A 926 27.50 33.84 -22.78
C GLY A 926 26.90 33.73 -21.39
N ILE A 927 26.24 32.61 -21.05
CA ILE A 927 25.87 32.30 -19.66
C ILE A 927 27.08 31.69 -18.94
N SER A 928 27.57 32.36 -17.90
CA SER A 928 28.73 31.90 -17.13
C SER A 928 28.55 32.15 -15.63
N GLN A 929 29.06 31.21 -14.83
CA GLN A 929 29.11 31.27 -13.37
C GLN A 929 27.80 31.02 -12.60
N ASP A 930 26.77 30.52 -13.28
CA ASP A 930 25.49 30.14 -12.67
C ASP A 930 25.64 28.93 -11.75
N SER A 931 25.02 28.96 -10.57
CA SER A 931 25.10 27.87 -9.58
C SER A 931 23.87 26.96 -9.62
N LEU A 932 24.10 25.69 -9.28
CA LEU A 932 23.03 24.77 -8.91
C LEU A 932 22.67 25.01 -7.43
N TYR A 933 21.38 24.87 -7.08
CA TYR A 933 20.96 25.02 -5.68
C TYR A 933 21.37 23.77 -4.88
N VAL A 934 22.09 23.98 -3.77
CA VAL A 934 22.79 22.90 -3.01
C VAL A 934 22.12 22.53 -1.68
N GLU A 935 21.04 23.22 -1.28
CA GLU A 935 20.46 23.12 0.07
C GLU A 935 19.31 22.09 0.21
N ILE A 936 19.13 21.19 -0.75
CA ILE A 936 18.07 20.16 -0.74
C ILE A 936 18.63 18.78 -1.14
N PRO A 937 18.07 17.68 -0.61
CA PRO A 937 18.58 16.32 -0.80
C PRO A 937 18.49 15.78 -2.25
N ASN A 938 17.70 16.43 -3.12
CA ASN A 938 17.53 16.01 -4.51
C ASN A 938 18.36 16.88 -5.46
N HIS A 939 19.65 16.58 -5.58
CA HIS A 939 20.58 17.31 -6.45
C HIS A 939 20.32 17.08 -7.96
N PRO A 940 20.68 18.04 -8.82
CA PRO A 940 20.60 17.87 -10.27
C PRO A 940 21.35 16.65 -10.79
N GLY A 941 20.77 16.00 -11.79
CA GLY A 941 21.32 14.83 -12.45
C GLY A 941 22.47 15.11 -13.41
N PHE A 942 23.36 14.13 -13.61
CA PHE A 942 24.42 14.17 -14.61
C PHE A 942 24.01 13.37 -15.85
N ILE A 943 23.88 14.04 -17.00
CA ILE A 943 23.43 13.45 -18.26
C ILE A 943 24.43 13.72 -19.39
N LYS A 944 24.28 13.00 -20.51
CA LYS A 944 25.01 13.25 -21.75
C LYS A 944 24.09 13.28 -22.97
N PRO A 945 24.45 14.02 -24.02
CA PRO A 945 23.73 14.00 -25.29
C PRO A 945 23.90 12.66 -26.02
N VAL A 946 22.84 12.20 -26.68
CA VAL A 946 22.81 11.02 -27.56
C VAL A 946 21.91 11.27 -28.77
N ASN A 947 21.98 10.40 -29.80
CA ASN A 947 21.03 10.40 -30.94
C ASN A 947 20.85 11.76 -31.63
N GLY A 948 21.94 12.53 -31.77
CA GLY A 948 21.95 13.85 -32.40
C GLY A 948 21.70 15.04 -31.46
N GLY A 949 21.50 14.80 -30.16
CA GLY A 949 21.50 15.87 -29.16
C GLY A 949 22.87 16.52 -29.00
N THR A 950 22.88 17.73 -28.44
CA THR A 950 24.09 18.51 -28.12
C THR A 950 24.00 19.04 -26.69
N PRO A 951 25.13 19.20 -25.98
CA PRO A 951 25.10 19.77 -24.64
C PRO A 951 24.69 21.25 -24.73
N ALA A 952 23.83 21.70 -23.82
CA ALA A 952 23.45 23.12 -23.67
C ALA A 952 24.16 23.78 -22.49
N PHE A 953 24.23 23.08 -21.34
CA PHE A 953 24.88 23.56 -20.13
C PHE A 953 25.81 22.48 -19.55
N LYS A 954 27.05 22.85 -19.22
CA LYS A 954 28.11 21.94 -18.74
C LYS A 954 28.71 22.42 -17.42
N PRO A 955 29.39 21.54 -16.66
CA PRO A 955 30.19 21.98 -15.51
C PRO A 955 31.17 23.06 -15.92
N ARG A 956 31.28 24.11 -15.10
CA ARG A 956 32.21 25.21 -15.33
C ARG A 956 33.66 24.73 -15.43
N SER A 957 34.00 23.69 -14.68
CA SER A 957 35.32 23.06 -14.70
C SER A 957 35.66 22.34 -16.01
N VAL A 958 34.66 21.99 -16.82
CA VAL A 958 34.86 21.30 -18.10
C VAL A 958 34.98 22.32 -19.22
N LEU A 959 36.22 22.55 -19.67
CA LEU A 959 36.54 23.52 -20.71
C LEU A 959 36.46 22.94 -22.14
N SER A 960 36.46 21.61 -22.28
CA SER A 960 36.38 20.94 -23.58
C SER A 960 34.98 21.06 -24.22
N ASN A 961 34.97 21.10 -25.56
CA ASN A 961 33.73 21.10 -26.35
C ASN A 961 33.17 19.67 -26.58
N GLY A 962 33.75 18.63 -25.97
CA GLY A 962 33.37 17.22 -26.16
C GLY A 962 31.96 16.87 -25.65
N ASN A 963 31.40 15.73 -26.10
CA ASN A 963 30.04 15.29 -25.75
C ASN A 963 29.95 14.57 -24.38
N ASP A 964 30.79 14.98 -23.42
CA ASP A 964 31.04 14.23 -22.18
C ASP A 964 29.85 14.30 -21.21
N SER A 965 29.79 15.32 -20.35
CA SER A 965 28.79 15.42 -19.28
C SER A 965 28.20 16.83 -19.15
N CYS A 966 26.89 16.90 -18.92
CA CYS A 966 26.09 18.13 -18.95
C CYS A 966 24.86 18.02 -18.03
N ASN A 967 24.29 19.16 -17.64
CA ASN A 967 23.04 19.23 -16.86
C ASN A 967 21.88 19.63 -17.76
N ALA A 968 22.19 20.00 -19.01
CA ALA A 968 21.19 20.19 -20.01
C ALA A 968 21.65 19.72 -21.38
N VAL A 969 20.72 19.11 -22.10
CA VAL A 969 20.86 18.68 -23.49
C VAL A 969 19.80 19.41 -24.31
N CYS A 970 20.20 19.88 -25.50
CA CYS A 970 19.31 20.46 -26.48
C CYS A 970 19.40 19.70 -27.80
N PHE A 971 18.32 19.73 -28.57
CA PHE A 971 18.24 19.15 -29.90
C PHE A 971 17.40 20.05 -30.79
N PHE A 972 18.03 20.57 -31.84
CA PHE A 972 17.39 21.42 -32.83
C PHE A 972 17.13 20.59 -34.10
N GLY A 973 15.99 19.91 -34.13
CA GLY A 973 15.63 19.02 -35.24
C GLY A 973 14.89 19.74 -36.36
N ALA A 974 14.73 19.09 -37.51
CA ALA A 974 13.90 19.61 -38.61
C ALA A 974 12.41 19.64 -38.22
N ASN A 975 11.93 18.58 -37.56
CA ASN A 975 10.53 18.44 -37.21
C ASN A 975 10.19 19.02 -35.84
N TYR A 976 11.06 18.91 -34.82
CA TYR A 976 10.79 19.41 -33.47
C TYR A 976 12.08 19.88 -32.78
N ASN A 977 11.94 20.66 -31.70
CA ASN A 977 13.02 20.99 -30.78
C ASN A 977 12.77 20.32 -29.43
N SER A 978 13.83 19.83 -28.78
CA SER A 978 13.75 19.37 -27.38
C SER A 978 14.89 19.94 -26.54
N PHE A 979 14.56 20.37 -25.33
CA PHE A 979 15.51 20.82 -24.33
C PHE A 979 15.18 20.11 -23.02
N LEU A 980 16.17 19.49 -22.39
CA LEU A 980 16.06 18.88 -21.07
C LEU A 980 17.12 19.50 -20.17
N MET A 981 16.72 20.00 -19.00
CA MET A 981 17.62 20.41 -17.93
C MET A 981 17.27 19.67 -16.64
N THR A 982 18.25 19.01 -16.04
CA THR A 982 18.10 18.19 -14.82
C THR A 982 18.09 19.02 -13.53
N ASN A 983 17.69 20.30 -13.62
CA ASN A 983 17.56 21.25 -12.52
C ASN A 983 16.22 21.97 -12.62
N ARG A 984 15.56 22.19 -11.49
CA ARG A 984 14.34 22.99 -11.42
C ARG A 984 14.56 24.45 -11.82
N PHE A 985 13.56 24.99 -12.51
CA PHE A 985 13.61 26.35 -13.05
C PHE A 985 13.72 27.42 -11.95
N SER A 986 13.00 27.23 -10.84
CA SER A 986 13.07 28.13 -9.67
C SER A 986 14.39 28.07 -8.91
N TYR A 987 15.25 27.08 -9.19
CA TYR A 987 16.55 26.90 -8.55
C TYR A 987 17.73 27.42 -9.38
N LEU A 988 17.47 27.99 -10.56
CA LEU A 988 18.49 28.68 -11.34
C LEU A 988 18.96 29.95 -10.62
N ARG A 989 20.28 30.18 -10.57
CA ARG A 989 20.93 31.34 -9.94
C ARG A 989 22.06 31.84 -10.83
N ALA A 990 22.15 33.15 -11.06
CA ALA A 990 23.19 33.74 -11.93
C ALA A 990 24.59 33.75 -11.27
N SER A 991 24.65 33.85 -9.95
CA SER A 991 25.87 33.72 -9.16
C SER A 991 25.51 33.37 -7.70
N SER A 992 26.49 32.95 -6.91
CA SER A 992 26.33 32.76 -5.46
C SER A 992 25.94 34.08 -4.80
N GLY A 993 24.65 34.27 -4.53
CA GLY A 993 24.08 35.48 -3.94
C GLY A 993 23.27 36.38 -4.89
N SER A 994 23.12 36.03 -6.17
CA SER A 994 22.23 36.77 -7.09
C SER A 994 20.76 36.63 -6.70
N SER A 995 19.97 37.70 -6.89
CA SER A 995 18.51 37.65 -6.69
C SER A 995 17.86 36.57 -7.59
N MET A 996 16.74 36.01 -7.13
CA MET A 996 15.96 35.00 -7.87
C MET A 996 15.40 35.47 -9.23
N SER A 997 15.63 36.73 -9.63
CA SER A 997 15.14 37.29 -10.89
C SER A 997 16.12 37.14 -12.07
N LEU A 998 17.43 37.05 -11.85
CA LEU A 998 18.43 37.13 -12.93
C LEU A 998 18.77 35.77 -13.57
N GLY A 999 18.98 34.72 -12.77
CA GLY A 999 19.35 33.39 -13.27
C GLY A 999 18.29 32.75 -14.20
N PRO A 1000 17.03 32.63 -13.75
CA PRO A 1000 15.95 32.08 -14.57
C PRO A 1000 15.71 32.87 -15.87
N LEU A 1001 15.87 34.20 -15.83
CA LEU A 1001 15.72 35.07 -17.01
C LEU A 1001 16.77 34.77 -18.08
N ASN A 1002 18.05 34.69 -17.69
CA ASN A 1002 19.14 34.45 -18.66
C ASN A 1002 18.98 33.11 -19.39
N VAL A 1003 18.63 32.05 -18.66
CA VAL A 1003 18.37 30.73 -19.25
C VAL A 1003 17.15 30.78 -20.15
N TYR A 1004 16.05 31.41 -19.73
CA TYR A 1004 14.86 31.59 -20.56
C TYR A 1004 15.19 32.29 -21.89
N VAL A 1005 15.84 33.45 -21.85
CA VAL A 1005 16.17 34.26 -23.04
C VAL A 1005 16.96 33.42 -24.04
N LYS A 1006 18.05 32.78 -23.61
CA LYS A 1006 18.88 31.93 -24.50
C LYS A 1006 18.11 30.75 -25.07
N THR A 1007 17.19 30.21 -24.29
CA THR A 1007 16.36 29.10 -24.73
C THR A 1007 15.35 29.54 -25.80
N ILE A 1008 14.75 30.73 -25.65
CA ILE A 1008 13.88 31.31 -26.67
C ILE A 1008 14.66 31.67 -27.94
N ASP A 1009 15.84 32.31 -27.80
CA ASP A 1009 16.72 32.62 -28.93
C ASP A 1009 17.06 31.35 -29.73
N TRP A 1010 17.41 30.29 -29.01
CA TRP A 1010 17.73 29.00 -29.60
C TRP A 1010 16.56 28.37 -30.37
N ILE A 1011 15.34 28.31 -29.82
CA ILE A 1011 14.19 27.74 -30.55
C ILE A 1011 13.75 28.61 -31.74
N GLN A 1012 14.04 29.91 -31.70
CA GLN A 1012 13.81 30.85 -32.80
C GLN A 1012 14.93 30.84 -33.85
N GLY A 1013 16.02 30.09 -33.62
CA GLY A 1013 17.16 30.02 -34.54
C GLY A 1013 18.02 31.28 -34.56
N ILE A 1014 17.95 32.10 -33.52
CA ILE A 1014 18.77 33.30 -33.37
C ILE A 1014 20.17 32.86 -32.91
N THR A 1015 21.15 32.85 -33.83
CA THR A 1015 22.49 32.30 -33.59
C THR A 1015 23.62 33.34 -33.61
N THR A 1016 23.32 34.62 -33.80
CA THR A 1016 24.34 35.69 -33.85
C THR A 1016 23.91 36.89 -33.03
N SER A 1017 24.72 37.25 -32.05
CA SER A 1017 24.68 38.57 -31.44
C SER A 1017 25.57 39.50 -32.27
N ASN A 1018 25.05 40.67 -32.63
CA ASN A 1018 25.79 41.68 -33.36
C ASN A 1018 26.40 42.70 -32.40
N THR A 1019 27.66 43.05 -32.60
CA THR A 1019 28.39 44.00 -31.75
C THR A 1019 28.50 45.36 -32.42
N LEU A 1020 28.03 46.40 -31.73
CA LEU A 1020 28.27 47.80 -32.06
C LEU A 1020 29.48 48.31 -31.26
N ASN A 1021 30.56 48.67 -31.93
CA ASN A 1021 31.65 49.44 -31.34
C ASN A 1021 31.30 50.93 -31.49
N LEU A 1022 30.87 51.53 -30.39
CA LEU A 1022 30.45 52.92 -30.33
C LEU A 1022 31.59 53.80 -29.80
N THR A 1023 31.75 54.98 -30.41
CA THR A 1023 32.52 56.10 -29.81
C THR A 1023 31.62 57.32 -29.63
N ALA A 1024 31.54 57.85 -28.42
CA ALA A 1024 30.76 59.03 -28.09
C ALA A 1024 31.35 59.75 -26.87
N TYR A 1025 31.14 61.06 -26.80
CA TYR A 1025 31.47 61.90 -25.65
C TYR A 1025 30.23 62.66 -25.19
N THR A 1026 30.12 62.94 -23.90
CA THR A 1026 29.11 63.82 -23.32
C THR A 1026 29.79 65.11 -22.92
N GLU A 1027 29.20 66.26 -23.25
CA GLU A 1027 29.81 67.59 -23.16
C GLU A 1027 30.51 67.89 -21.83
N GLY A 1028 29.82 67.73 -20.70
CA GLY A 1028 30.39 68.04 -19.39
C GLY A 1028 31.38 67.00 -18.86
N PHE A 1029 31.31 65.76 -19.36
CA PHE A 1029 32.14 64.66 -18.87
C PHE A 1029 33.53 64.65 -19.55
N TYR A 1030 33.71 65.41 -20.63
CA TYR A 1030 34.93 65.41 -21.43
C TYR A 1030 35.86 66.57 -21.04
N SER A 1031 37.15 66.27 -20.89
CA SER A 1031 38.19 67.25 -20.62
C SER A 1031 39.13 67.40 -21.82
N ALA A 1032 39.09 68.57 -22.49
CA ALA A 1032 39.98 68.87 -23.62
C ALA A 1032 41.48 68.87 -23.23
N GLY A 1033 41.81 69.18 -21.97
CA GLY A 1033 43.19 69.20 -21.48
C GLY A 1033 43.85 67.82 -21.44
N SER A 1034 43.06 66.76 -21.19
CA SER A 1034 43.55 65.37 -21.17
C SER A 1034 43.11 64.56 -22.39
N ASN A 1035 42.17 65.06 -23.19
CA ASN A 1035 41.46 64.33 -24.24
C ASN A 1035 40.90 62.99 -23.73
N LEU A 1036 40.37 63.02 -22.51
CA LEU A 1036 39.68 61.92 -21.84
C LEU A 1036 38.34 62.40 -21.31
N MET A 1037 37.40 61.47 -21.12
CA MET A 1037 36.15 61.71 -20.42
C MET A 1037 36.06 60.91 -19.12
N ILE A 1038 35.21 61.35 -18.19
CA ILE A 1038 34.80 60.56 -17.04
C ILE A 1038 33.92 59.40 -17.55
N PRO A 1039 34.28 58.12 -17.27
CA PRO A 1039 33.49 56.97 -17.70
C PRO A 1039 32.07 56.98 -17.11
N ASP A 1040 31.06 56.78 -17.95
CA ASP A 1040 29.66 56.70 -17.49
C ASP A 1040 28.79 55.76 -18.34
N THR A 1041 27.65 55.35 -17.79
CA THR A 1041 26.72 54.39 -18.38
C THR A 1041 25.82 55.04 -19.43
N VAL A 1042 25.77 54.46 -20.62
CA VAL A 1042 24.90 54.89 -21.72
C VAL A 1042 23.96 53.76 -22.11
N LYS A 1043 22.75 54.11 -22.54
CA LYS A 1043 21.79 53.18 -23.14
C LYS A 1043 21.70 53.46 -24.64
N VAL A 1044 21.90 52.43 -25.44
CA VAL A 1044 21.77 52.51 -26.89
C VAL A 1044 20.60 51.66 -27.35
N ILE A 1045 19.79 52.20 -28.23
CA ILE A 1045 18.60 51.56 -28.80
C ILE A 1045 18.79 51.49 -30.31
N LEU A 1046 18.60 50.31 -30.88
CA LEU A 1046 18.48 50.12 -32.33
C LEU A 1046 17.02 50.28 -32.73
N ARG A 1047 16.78 51.09 -33.76
CA ARG A 1047 15.43 51.31 -34.30
C ARG A 1047 15.38 51.01 -35.78
N ASN A 1048 14.22 50.58 -36.27
CA ASN A 1048 13.98 50.38 -37.70
C ASN A 1048 14.32 51.66 -38.49
N SER A 1049 14.69 51.50 -39.75
CA SER A 1049 15.00 52.61 -40.68
C SER A 1049 13.76 53.30 -41.27
N SER A 1050 12.57 52.72 -41.10
CA SER A 1050 11.29 53.25 -41.59
C SER A 1050 10.36 53.63 -40.43
N ALA A 1051 9.57 54.68 -40.63
CA ALA A 1051 8.53 55.08 -39.67
C ALA A 1051 7.53 53.92 -39.46
N PRO A 1052 7.10 53.61 -38.21
CA PRO A 1052 7.24 54.41 -36.98
C PRO A 1052 8.53 54.19 -36.17
N TYR A 1053 9.62 53.73 -36.80
CA TYR A 1053 10.94 53.53 -36.17
C TYR A 1053 10.85 52.68 -34.89
N ALA A 1054 10.15 51.55 -34.99
CA ALA A 1054 9.98 50.60 -33.91
C ALA A 1054 11.34 50.18 -33.32
N ILE A 1055 11.37 50.00 -32.00
CA ILE A 1055 12.55 49.51 -31.28
C ILE A 1055 12.79 48.06 -31.69
N VAL A 1056 14.01 47.78 -32.14
CA VAL A 1056 14.47 46.44 -32.54
C VAL A 1056 15.21 45.77 -31.40
N ASP A 1057 16.10 46.51 -30.75
CA ASP A 1057 16.91 46.01 -29.65
C ASP A 1057 17.47 47.16 -28.80
N SER A 1058 17.99 46.86 -27.61
CA SER A 1058 18.67 47.83 -26.76
C SER A 1058 19.81 47.22 -25.95
N ALA A 1059 20.86 47.99 -25.69
CA ALA A 1059 22.01 47.57 -24.90
C ALA A 1059 22.46 48.72 -23.99
N LYS A 1060 23.05 48.40 -22.84
CA LYS A 1060 23.72 49.36 -21.96
C LYS A 1060 25.21 49.03 -21.87
N ALA A 1061 26.05 50.05 -21.82
CA ALA A 1061 27.49 49.89 -21.58
C ALA A 1061 28.05 51.14 -20.90
N VAL A 1062 29.18 50.99 -20.22
CA VAL A 1062 29.95 52.13 -19.70
C VAL A 1062 30.91 52.56 -20.80
N LEU A 1063 30.89 53.84 -21.17
CA LEU A 1063 31.91 54.42 -22.06
C LEU A 1063 33.24 54.48 -21.31
N SER A 1064 34.33 54.05 -21.94
CA SER A 1064 35.67 54.17 -21.36
C SER A 1064 36.12 55.63 -21.25
N ALA A 1065 37.28 55.87 -20.62
CA ALA A 1065 37.88 57.20 -20.57
C ALA A 1065 38.21 57.78 -21.97
N THR A 1066 38.28 56.94 -23.00
CA THR A 1066 38.45 57.36 -24.40
C THR A 1066 37.13 57.50 -25.15
N GLY A 1067 35.98 57.38 -24.47
CA GLY A 1067 34.64 57.49 -25.05
C GLY A 1067 34.21 56.29 -25.87
N THR A 1068 34.77 55.09 -25.64
CA THR A 1068 34.47 53.89 -26.44
C THR A 1068 33.72 52.84 -25.63
N ALA A 1069 32.75 52.16 -26.25
CA ALA A 1069 32.08 50.99 -25.70
C ALA A 1069 31.70 49.95 -26.77
N ALA A 1070 31.70 48.67 -26.39
CA ALA A 1070 31.17 47.58 -27.21
C ALA A 1070 29.79 47.17 -26.69
N LEU A 1071 28.77 47.28 -27.54
CA LEU A 1071 27.38 46.98 -27.20
C LEU A 1071 26.89 45.78 -28.00
N ILE A 1072 26.26 44.82 -27.33
CA ILE A 1072 25.83 43.56 -27.94
C ILE A 1072 24.32 43.60 -28.14
N PHE A 1073 23.88 43.39 -29.39
CA PHE A 1073 22.48 43.34 -29.80
C PHE A 1073 22.14 41.95 -30.33
N ASN A 1074 21.19 41.27 -29.70
CA ASN A 1074 20.80 39.90 -30.03
C ASN A 1074 19.72 39.83 -31.12
N ASN A 1075 18.98 40.91 -31.33
CA ASN A 1075 17.88 40.97 -32.31
C ASN A 1075 18.25 41.73 -33.60
N ALA A 1076 19.48 42.22 -33.71
CA ALA A 1076 19.95 42.92 -34.90
C ALA A 1076 20.38 41.94 -36.00
N ALA A 1077 19.80 42.06 -37.19
CA ALA A 1077 20.21 41.34 -38.38
C ALA A 1077 21.38 42.05 -39.12
N ASN A 1078 22.27 41.26 -39.73
CA ASN A 1078 23.26 41.78 -40.69
C ASN A 1078 22.57 42.36 -41.93
N ASN A 1079 23.23 43.33 -42.58
CA ASN A 1079 22.77 44.01 -43.79
C ASN A 1079 21.38 44.68 -43.68
N THR A 1080 20.88 44.86 -42.46
CA THR A 1080 19.64 45.58 -42.19
C THR A 1080 19.97 46.97 -41.65
N PRO A 1081 19.39 48.05 -42.19
CA PRO A 1081 19.66 49.42 -41.75
C PRO A 1081 18.87 49.78 -40.47
N TYR A 1082 19.57 50.26 -39.45
CA TYR A 1082 19.02 50.70 -38.15
C TYR A 1082 19.46 52.11 -37.79
N PHE A 1083 18.58 52.91 -37.22
CA PHE A 1083 19.01 54.11 -36.50
C PHE A 1083 19.60 53.72 -35.14
N ILE A 1084 20.72 54.35 -34.76
CA ILE A 1084 21.32 54.22 -33.44
C ILE A 1084 20.82 55.39 -32.60
N GLN A 1085 20.03 55.13 -31.57
CA GLN A 1085 19.60 56.14 -30.59
C GLN A 1085 20.41 55.95 -29.31
N MET A 1086 21.09 57.00 -28.86
CA MET A 1086 21.87 57.04 -27.63
C MET A 1086 21.16 57.89 -26.58
N ILE A 1087 21.07 57.36 -25.37
CA ILE A 1087 20.44 57.99 -24.21
C ILE A 1087 21.43 57.89 -23.05
N HIS A 1088 21.62 59.00 -22.34
CA HIS A 1088 22.46 59.10 -21.16
C HIS A 1088 21.74 59.97 -20.11
N ARG A 1089 22.10 59.83 -18.83
CA ARG A 1089 21.27 60.27 -17.70
C ARG A 1089 21.00 61.77 -17.63
N ASN A 1090 21.82 62.59 -18.30
CA ASN A 1090 21.81 64.05 -18.14
C ASN A 1090 22.12 64.78 -19.45
N SER A 1091 21.83 64.14 -20.58
CA SER A 1091 22.08 64.69 -21.91
C SER A 1091 20.93 64.42 -22.85
N ILE A 1092 20.83 65.23 -23.91
CA ILE A 1092 19.79 65.11 -24.92
C ILE A 1092 19.95 63.77 -25.64
N GLU A 1093 18.86 63.03 -25.78
CA GLU A 1093 18.87 61.83 -26.59
C GLU A 1093 19.29 62.11 -28.05
N THR A 1094 20.26 61.36 -28.56
CA THR A 1094 20.89 61.65 -29.86
C THR A 1094 20.79 60.45 -30.79
N TRP A 1095 20.41 60.69 -32.04
CA TRP A 1095 20.23 59.65 -33.05
C TRP A 1095 21.29 59.75 -34.15
N SER A 1096 21.68 58.62 -34.75
CA SER A 1096 22.54 58.64 -35.95
C SER A 1096 21.86 59.40 -37.10
N ALA A 1097 22.62 60.19 -37.86
CA ALA A 1097 22.10 61.00 -38.96
C ALA A 1097 21.45 60.17 -40.07
N SER A 1098 21.96 58.96 -40.28
CA SER A 1098 21.42 57.98 -41.22
C SER A 1098 21.40 56.58 -40.59
N PRO A 1099 20.55 55.67 -41.11
CA PRO A 1099 20.55 54.27 -40.69
C PRO A 1099 21.90 53.58 -40.97
N GLN A 1100 22.36 52.78 -40.03
CA GLN A 1100 23.62 52.03 -40.05
C GLN A 1100 23.34 50.52 -40.08
N SER A 1101 24.23 49.73 -40.70
CA SER A 1101 24.04 48.29 -40.86
C SER A 1101 25.22 47.48 -40.34
N PHE A 1102 24.92 46.39 -39.66
CA PHE A 1102 25.92 45.41 -39.25
C PHE A 1102 26.41 44.62 -40.47
N THR A 1103 27.72 44.39 -40.55
CA THR A 1103 28.35 43.55 -41.56
C THR A 1103 29.21 42.51 -40.85
N GLY A 1104 28.96 41.22 -41.09
CA GLY A 1104 29.70 40.15 -40.41
C GLY A 1104 29.54 40.14 -38.88
N GLY A 1105 28.41 40.65 -38.37
CA GLY A 1105 28.11 40.74 -36.94
C GLY A 1105 28.75 41.94 -36.23
N ILE A 1106 29.38 42.86 -36.96
CA ILE A 1106 30.06 44.03 -36.39
C ILE A 1106 29.54 45.32 -37.05
N LEU A 1107 29.38 46.36 -36.25
CA LEU A 1107 29.15 47.75 -36.69
C LEU A 1107 30.08 48.67 -35.90
N ASN A 1108 30.79 49.57 -36.59
CA ASN A 1108 31.59 50.61 -35.94
C ASN A 1108 30.92 51.95 -36.21
N PHE A 1109 30.64 52.73 -35.16
CA PHE A 1109 29.98 54.03 -35.29
C PHE A 1109 30.52 55.03 -34.29
N SER A 1110 30.67 56.30 -34.70
CA SER A 1110 31.24 57.35 -33.85
C SER A 1110 30.45 58.65 -33.97
N PHE A 1111 29.86 59.09 -32.87
CA PHE A 1111 29.30 60.45 -32.74
C PHE A 1111 30.39 61.52 -32.59
N ALA A 1112 31.60 61.13 -32.20
CA ALA A 1112 32.66 62.08 -31.87
C ALA A 1112 33.40 62.70 -33.06
N SER A 1113 33.18 62.18 -34.27
CA SER A 1113 34.00 62.50 -35.45
C SER A 1113 33.52 63.74 -36.23
N SER A 1114 32.24 64.06 -36.18
CA SER A 1114 31.62 65.21 -36.86
C SER A 1114 30.21 65.45 -36.32
N PHE A 1115 29.77 66.71 -36.24
CA PHE A 1115 28.37 67.03 -35.96
C PHE A 1115 27.37 66.39 -36.96
N LEU A 1116 27.83 66.12 -38.20
CA LEU A 1116 27.03 65.46 -39.25
C LEU A 1116 26.70 63.99 -38.94
N GLN A 1117 27.29 63.39 -37.91
CA GLN A 1117 27.00 62.02 -37.50
C GLN A 1117 25.67 61.91 -36.73
N ALA A 1118 25.17 63.02 -36.19
CA ALA A 1118 23.89 63.08 -35.49
C ALA A 1118 22.78 63.64 -36.37
N PHE A 1119 21.57 63.10 -36.19
CA PHE A 1119 20.37 63.61 -36.85
C PHE A 1119 20.14 65.07 -36.47
N GLY A 1120 19.89 65.92 -37.47
CA GLY A 1120 19.70 67.36 -37.24
C GLY A 1120 20.96 68.12 -36.85
N ASN A 1121 22.16 67.54 -37.00
CA ASN A 1121 23.44 68.15 -36.60
C ASN A 1121 23.54 68.45 -35.09
N ASN A 1122 22.86 67.63 -34.28
CA ASN A 1122 22.64 67.89 -32.86
C ASN A 1122 23.81 67.45 -31.96
N LEU A 1123 25.01 67.97 -32.21
CA LEU A 1123 26.22 67.74 -31.42
C LEU A 1123 27.01 69.04 -31.28
N ILE A 1124 27.64 69.24 -30.12
CA ILE A 1124 28.53 70.38 -29.86
C ILE A 1124 29.98 70.01 -30.09
N GLN A 1125 30.78 70.95 -30.63
CA GLN A 1125 32.23 70.77 -30.69
C GLN A 1125 32.85 71.06 -29.32
N ILE A 1126 33.32 70.01 -28.66
CA ILE A 1126 33.87 70.06 -27.28
C ILE A 1126 35.39 70.24 -27.24
N ASP A 1127 36.07 70.05 -28.38
CA ASP A 1127 37.51 70.21 -28.50
C ASP A 1127 37.88 70.70 -29.91
N ASN A 1128 38.90 71.54 -29.98
CA ASN A 1128 39.45 72.09 -31.21
C ASN A 1128 40.66 71.31 -31.72
N SER A 1129 41.38 70.60 -30.86
CA SER A 1129 42.58 69.84 -31.24
C SER A 1129 42.92 68.73 -30.24
N PRO A 1130 42.56 67.46 -30.52
CA PRO A 1130 41.91 67.01 -31.75
C PRO A 1130 40.47 67.51 -31.84
N ILE A 1131 39.93 67.69 -33.05
CA ILE A 1131 38.51 68.04 -33.19
C ILE A 1131 37.67 66.90 -32.61
N ARG A 1132 36.80 67.25 -31.66
CA ARG A 1132 35.87 66.32 -31.00
C ARG A 1132 34.48 66.92 -30.93
N PHE A 1133 33.48 66.06 -31.13
CA PHE A 1133 32.08 66.39 -30.93
C PHE A 1133 31.52 65.60 -29.74
N GLY A 1134 30.68 66.26 -28.95
CA GLY A 1134 29.99 65.69 -27.80
C GLY A 1134 28.48 65.86 -27.93
N ILE A 1135 27.76 65.02 -27.19
CA ILE A 1135 26.31 65.15 -27.00
C ILE A 1135 26.07 66.26 -25.99
N PHE A 1136 25.13 67.16 -26.30
CA PHE A 1136 24.72 68.26 -25.43
C PHE A 1136 24.26 67.75 -24.07
N GLY A 1137 24.88 68.26 -23.01
CA GLY A 1137 24.47 68.01 -21.62
C GLY A 1137 23.33 68.94 -21.20
N GLY A 1138 22.63 68.59 -20.12
CA GLY A 1138 21.65 69.46 -19.46
C GLY A 1138 20.20 69.00 -19.50
N ASP A 1139 19.86 67.93 -20.23
CA ASP A 1139 18.50 67.35 -20.20
C ASP A 1139 18.42 66.34 -19.06
N THR A 1140 18.19 66.86 -17.85
CA THR A 1140 18.19 66.10 -16.59
C THR A 1140 16.87 65.39 -16.34
N ASN A 1141 15.78 65.93 -16.89
CA ASN A 1141 14.44 65.39 -16.74
C ASN A 1141 14.06 64.40 -17.88
N GLN A 1142 14.87 64.32 -18.93
CA GLN A 1142 14.73 63.45 -20.11
C GLN A 1142 13.46 63.75 -20.94
N ASP A 1143 13.07 65.02 -21.03
CA ASP A 1143 11.93 65.47 -21.84
C ASP A 1143 12.29 65.77 -23.30
N GLY A 1144 13.59 65.74 -23.63
CA GLY A 1144 14.10 65.94 -24.98
C GLY A 1144 14.44 67.39 -25.31
N THR A 1145 14.35 68.30 -24.35
CA THR A 1145 14.79 69.70 -24.44
C THR A 1145 15.69 70.04 -23.27
N VAL A 1146 16.61 71.00 -23.43
CA VAL A 1146 17.32 71.61 -22.30
C VAL A 1146 16.66 72.95 -22.04
N ASP A 1147 15.93 73.08 -20.93
CA ASP A 1147 15.17 74.29 -20.65
C ASP A 1147 15.25 74.77 -19.19
N ALA A 1148 14.44 75.78 -18.85
CA ALA A 1148 14.42 76.37 -17.51
C ALA A 1148 14.06 75.35 -16.41
N THR A 1149 13.37 74.26 -16.74
CA THR A 1149 13.02 73.21 -15.77
C THR A 1149 14.25 72.37 -15.40
N ASP A 1150 15.12 72.04 -16.35
CA ASP A 1150 16.40 71.38 -16.07
C ASP A 1150 17.35 72.26 -15.27
N VAL A 1151 17.49 73.52 -15.71
CA VAL A 1151 18.30 74.53 -15.01
C VAL A 1151 17.83 74.69 -13.57
N SER A 1152 16.51 74.70 -13.34
CA SER A 1152 15.96 74.76 -11.98
C SER A 1152 16.22 73.51 -11.15
N ALA A 1153 16.27 72.31 -11.76
CA ALA A 1153 16.60 71.08 -11.05
C ALA A 1153 18.06 71.11 -10.57
N ILE A 1154 18.98 71.55 -11.43
CA ILE A 1154 20.41 71.70 -11.09
C ILE A 1154 20.62 72.78 -10.03
N ASP A 1155 19.97 73.95 -10.15
CA ASP A 1155 20.09 75.05 -9.17
C ASP A 1155 19.59 74.63 -7.77
N ASN A 1156 18.47 73.91 -7.72
CA ASN A 1156 17.96 73.36 -6.46
C ASN A 1156 18.93 72.34 -5.83
N ASP A 1157 19.51 71.45 -6.63
CA ASP A 1157 20.45 70.44 -6.15
C ASP A 1157 21.80 71.06 -5.74
N ALA A 1158 22.28 72.08 -6.47
CA ALA A 1158 23.46 72.87 -6.12
C ALA A 1158 23.28 73.63 -4.81
N ALA A 1159 22.13 74.28 -4.61
CA ALA A 1159 21.79 74.98 -3.36
C ALA A 1159 21.73 74.02 -2.15
N ASN A 1160 21.42 72.74 -2.39
CA ASN A 1160 21.37 71.68 -1.38
C ASN A 1160 22.70 70.91 -1.22
N PHE A 1161 23.77 71.30 -1.93
CA PHE A 1161 25.05 70.59 -1.96
C PHE A 1161 24.88 69.09 -2.28
N ALA A 1162 24.00 68.76 -3.23
CA ALA A 1162 23.80 67.39 -3.69
C ALA A 1162 25.10 66.84 -4.28
N GLY A 1163 25.40 65.58 -3.99
CA GLY A 1163 26.60 64.90 -4.49
C GLY A 1163 26.40 63.41 -4.70
N GLY A 1164 27.41 62.78 -5.30
CA GLY A 1164 27.36 61.40 -5.76
C GLY A 1164 26.73 61.25 -7.14
N TYR A 1165 26.23 60.06 -7.45
CA TYR A 1165 25.72 59.72 -8.79
C TYR A 1165 24.28 60.22 -9.01
N VAL A 1166 24.11 61.53 -9.25
CA VAL A 1166 22.82 62.19 -9.53
C VAL A 1166 22.72 62.64 -10.99
N ALA A 1167 21.51 62.93 -11.48
CA ALA A 1167 21.30 63.37 -12.87
C ALA A 1167 21.70 64.83 -13.11
N THR A 1168 21.70 65.63 -12.05
CA THR A 1168 22.02 67.06 -12.05
C THR A 1168 23.52 67.36 -12.04
N ASP A 1169 24.37 66.35 -11.79
CA ASP A 1169 25.82 66.40 -11.98
C ASP A 1169 26.13 66.18 -13.47
N LEU A 1170 26.42 67.27 -14.18
CA LEU A 1170 26.69 67.32 -15.61
C LEU A 1170 28.18 67.17 -15.94
N THR A 1171 29.08 67.45 -14.98
CA THR A 1171 30.52 67.31 -15.15
C THR A 1171 31.03 65.90 -14.81
N GLY A 1172 30.28 65.17 -13.98
CA GLY A 1172 30.62 63.83 -13.50
C GLY A 1172 31.63 63.83 -12.37
N ASP A 1173 31.83 64.96 -11.68
CA ASP A 1173 32.83 65.12 -10.61
C ASP A 1173 32.30 64.79 -9.20
N GLU A 1174 31.07 64.25 -9.14
CA GLU A 1174 30.33 63.86 -7.94
C GLU A 1174 29.79 65.03 -7.10
N PHE A 1175 29.83 66.27 -7.57
CA PHE A 1175 29.23 67.42 -6.89
C PHE A 1175 28.35 68.21 -7.86
N VAL A 1176 27.15 68.62 -7.42
CA VAL A 1176 26.32 69.54 -8.20
C VAL A 1176 26.69 70.97 -7.81
N ASP A 1177 27.27 71.74 -8.73
CA ASP A 1177 27.67 73.12 -8.47
C ASP A 1177 27.47 74.08 -9.67
N ALA A 1178 28.06 75.28 -9.58
CA ALA A 1178 27.92 76.31 -10.60
C ALA A 1178 28.49 75.90 -11.98
N THR A 1179 29.38 74.91 -12.02
CA THR A 1179 29.95 74.39 -13.27
C THR A 1179 28.97 73.51 -14.04
N ASP A 1180 28.12 72.73 -13.35
CA ASP A 1180 27.01 72.00 -13.97
C ASP A 1180 25.94 72.98 -14.47
N PHE A 1181 25.58 73.96 -13.63
CA PHE A 1181 24.61 75.00 -13.99
C PHE A 1181 25.02 75.72 -15.29
N ALA A 1182 26.31 76.06 -15.43
CA ALA A 1182 26.82 76.73 -16.60
C ALA A 1182 26.65 75.92 -17.90
N ILE A 1183 26.73 74.59 -17.84
CA ILE A 1183 26.51 73.73 -19.01
C ILE A 1183 25.03 73.76 -19.42
N ALA A 1184 24.12 73.57 -18.47
CA ALA A 1184 22.68 73.59 -18.75
C ALA A 1184 22.20 74.98 -19.22
N ASP A 1185 22.63 76.07 -18.58
CA ASP A 1185 22.23 77.44 -18.93
C ASP A 1185 22.68 77.83 -20.35
N ASN A 1186 23.92 77.47 -20.72
CA ASN A 1186 24.43 77.70 -22.07
C ASN A 1186 23.64 76.92 -23.13
N ASN A 1187 23.26 75.67 -22.84
CA ASN A 1187 22.49 74.85 -23.78
C ASN A 1187 21.01 75.23 -23.85
N ALA A 1188 20.43 75.66 -22.73
CA ALA A 1188 19.07 76.21 -22.69
C ALA A 1188 18.96 77.52 -23.49
N ALA A 1189 19.94 78.41 -23.36
CA ALA A 1189 20.01 79.65 -24.14
C ALA A 1189 20.13 79.41 -25.66
N ASN A 1190 20.70 78.26 -26.06
CA ASN A 1190 20.85 77.85 -27.45
C ASN A 1190 19.65 77.04 -27.99
N PHE A 1191 18.59 76.84 -27.21
CA PHE A 1191 17.41 76.04 -27.57
C PHE A 1191 17.77 74.62 -28.06
N CYS A 1192 18.71 73.97 -27.37
CA CYS A 1192 19.11 72.61 -27.73
C CYS A 1192 17.94 71.62 -27.47
N GLU A 1193 17.54 70.87 -28.50
CA GLU A 1193 16.41 69.93 -28.47
C GLU A 1193 16.70 68.64 -29.26
N CYS A 1194 15.99 67.54 -28.99
CA CYS A 1194 16.12 66.31 -29.77
C CYS A 1194 15.65 66.51 -31.23
N GLY A 1195 16.57 66.35 -32.18
CA GLY A 1195 16.33 66.63 -33.59
C GLY A 1195 15.31 65.74 -34.32
N LYS A 1196 14.82 64.63 -33.74
CA LYS A 1196 13.86 63.71 -34.41
C LYS A 1196 12.40 63.88 -33.95
N THR A 1197 12.10 64.97 -33.24
CA THR A 1197 10.74 65.30 -32.81
C THR A 1197 9.91 65.86 -33.97
N VAL A 1198 9.42 64.98 -34.86
CA VAL A 1198 8.24 65.32 -35.67
C VAL A 1198 7.05 65.30 -34.72
N ARG A 1199 6.55 66.50 -34.42
CA ARG A 1199 5.31 66.85 -33.72
C ARG A 1199 4.33 65.67 -33.63
N ARG A 1200 4.11 65.18 -32.40
CA ARG A 1200 2.86 64.48 -32.05
C ARG A 1200 1.72 65.50 -32.15
N ASN A 1201 1.03 65.50 -33.29
CA ASN A 1201 -0.35 65.95 -33.41
C ASN A 1201 -1.14 64.83 -34.07
#